data_AF-A0A2N3FC26-F1
#
_entry.id   AF-A0A2N3FC26-F1
#
_cell.length_a   1.000
_cell.length_b   1.000
_cell.length_c   1.000
_cell.angle_alpha   90.00
_cell.angle_beta   90.00
_cell.angle_gamma   90.00
#
_symmetry.space_group_name_H-M   'P 1'
#
loop_
_entity.id
_entity.type
_entity.pdbx_description
1 polymer ?
#
loop_
_entity_poly.entity_id
_entity_poly.type
_entity_poly.pdbx_seq_one_letter_code
_entity_poly.pdbx_strand_id
1 'polypeptide(L)'
;MSILDETAPGVGASHEEVRRYLDAQRSLETTADEVEGLETSAGVETFKQQLDLLKRRLVEDPASFRDMFIEDGIAAAGWEFQQPELSDEFVEALWGILTGEGDSSTVFMRFIWGLPVGKKRSFIRGIDRVLSDRYPMLKGLSAAWPANVAIAPYIREPDVRAEDFDLVNKGYLGYMDLGLTAREVDVLVWLEVLRDKQCEERPCEIGKLTKGTDERIGGCPVRIHIPEVINRIGNGDFRGALELIQGSNPLPDVTGRVCPQELQCQGSCILKVPMSIGQIEFFLPQREKLRFPDSAKEHFAGFPDPWKQGTKPPIAIVGSGPSGLINAYLLAVEGYPVTVFEAFHQLGGVLRYGIPEFRLPNGLIDDVVEKIRLLGGKFVMNFVVGKTATLQDLRDAGFWKIFVGTGAGLPRFMNVPGEHLLNVMSANEYLTRVNLMQGLKEEFETPLPDIKGKEILIIGGGNTAMDAARTSRRLGGNVTIVYRRGRSEMPARVEELHHALEEGIALKPLAAPTEFVGDDTGFVKAAVVEQMKLGEPDDSGRRKPISTGVSETIKADLVIMALGNASNPIIKDSEPRLATSKWGTIVLENEGSQQTTLEGIYTGGDAARGGSTAVNAAGDGQSAAREILVALDIPHDQVPDMVVRAGAYTERSLTASTIVAKRQLSDGIVEFTVRAPVVADMAQAGQFVRVLATDDGELIPLTLADWDAK
;
A
#
# COMPACT_ATOMS: atom_id res chain seq x y z
N MET A 1 -56.81 22.19 -52.70
CA MET A 1 -57.93 21.48 -53.35
C MET A 1 -58.74 20.74 -52.30
N SER A 2 -59.91 21.29 -51.95
CA SER A 2 -61.15 20.54 -51.57
C SER A 2 -61.18 19.82 -50.21
N ILE A 3 -62.16 19.93 -49.29
CA ILE A 3 -63.60 20.30 -49.26
C ILE A 3 -63.92 20.53 -47.75
N LEU A 4 -64.41 21.69 -47.27
CA LEU A 4 -65.81 22.10 -46.99
C LEU A 4 -66.73 21.07 -46.31
N ASP A 5 -67.20 21.37 -45.08
CA ASP A 5 -68.60 21.12 -44.61
C ASP A 5 -68.80 21.92 -43.30
N GLU A 6 -69.52 23.05 -43.32
CA GLU A 6 -70.95 23.19 -42.99
C GLU A 6 -71.36 22.61 -41.63
N THR A 7 -71.66 23.51 -40.68
CA THR A 7 -72.92 23.55 -39.90
C THR A 7 -72.91 24.77 -38.97
N ALA A 8 -73.81 25.73 -39.21
CA ALA A 8 -74.28 26.67 -38.19
C ALA A 8 -75.40 25.96 -37.38
N PRO A 9 -75.68 26.35 -36.11
CA PRO A 9 -76.57 27.50 -35.93
C PRO A 9 -76.23 28.37 -34.70
N GLY A 10 -76.67 29.64 -34.76
CA GLY A 10 -76.51 30.59 -33.68
C GLY A 10 -77.38 30.31 -32.45
N VAL A 11 -76.96 30.89 -31.33
CA VAL A 11 -77.82 31.14 -30.17
C VAL A 11 -77.48 32.55 -29.70
N GLY A 12 -78.47 33.45 -29.76
CA GLY A 12 -78.39 34.72 -29.06
C GLY A 12 -78.33 34.44 -27.57
N ALA A 13 -77.25 34.86 -26.91
CA ALA A 13 -77.10 34.74 -25.46
C ALA A 13 -78.33 35.36 -24.79
N SER A 14 -78.96 34.60 -23.90
CA SER A 14 -80.10 35.11 -23.14
C SER A 14 -79.65 36.33 -22.34
N HIS A 15 -80.53 37.31 -22.15
CA HIS A 15 -80.26 38.52 -21.37
C HIS A 15 -79.76 38.21 -19.93
N GLU A 16 -79.98 36.98 -19.45
CA GLU A 16 -79.54 36.47 -18.16
C GLU A 16 -78.09 35.95 -18.17
N GLU A 17 -77.64 35.31 -19.26
CA GLU A 17 -76.24 34.83 -19.41
C GLU A 17 -75.26 35.99 -19.59
N VAL A 18 -75.64 37.01 -20.35
CA VAL A 18 -74.85 38.25 -20.47
C VAL A 18 -74.72 38.94 -19.11
N ARG A 19 -75.78 38.91 -18.29
CA ARG A 19 -75.76 39.47 -16.93
C ARG A 19 -74.84 38.69 -15.99
N ARG A 20 -74.90 37.35 -16.01
CA ARG A 20 -73.97 36.51 -15.23
C ARG A 20 -72.52 36.68 -15.67
N TYR A 21 -72.26 36.82 -16.97
CA TYR A 21 -70.92 37.09 -17.47
C TYR A 21 -70.39 38.44 -16.99
N LEU A 22 -71.20 39.50 -17.08
CA LEU A 22 -70.83 40.84 -16.60
C LEU A 22 -70.65 40.88 -15.07
N ASP A 23 -71.48 40.17 -14.31
CA ASP A 23 -71.35 40.08 -12.86
C ASP A 23 -70.11 39.27 -12.44
N ALA A 24 -69.81 38.17 -13.15
CA ALA A 24 -68.58 37.40 -12.95
C ALA A 24 -67.34 38.23 -13.32
N GLN A 25 -67.39 38.98 -14.42
CA GLN A 25 -66.29 39.86 -14.84
C GLN A 25 -66.05 40.96 -13.79
N ARG A 26 -67.11 41.60 -13.28
CA ARG A 26 -66.97 42.58 -12.18
C ARG A 26 -66.43 41.96 -10.90
N SER A 27 -66.86 40.75 -10.55
CA SER A 27 -66.32 40.05 -9.38
C SER A 27 -64.84 39.72 -9.57
N LEU A 28 -64.42 39.39 -10.79
CA LEU A 28 -63.02 39.12 -11.14
C LEU A 28 -62.18 40.40 -11.11
N GLU A 29 -62.70 41.51 -11.64
CA GLU A 29 -62.09 42.84 -11.56
C GLU A 29 -61.97 43.30 -10.10
N THR A 30 -63.02 43.12 -9.29
CA THR A 30 -63.00 43.44 -7.85
C THR A 30 -61.99 42.59 -7.10
N THR A 31 -61.90 41.28 -7.41
CA THR A 31 -60.91 40.39 -6.81
C THR A 31 -59.50 40.76 -7.24
N ALA A 32 -59.30 41.18 -8.50
CA ALA A 32 -58.01 41.65 -8.98
C ALA A 32 -57.58 42.93 -8.27
N ASP A 33 -58.50 43.90 -8.11
CA ASP A 33 -58.26 45.13 -7.36
C ASP A 33 -57.97 44.86 -5.87
N GLU A 34 -58.65 43.88 -5.25
CA GLU A 34 -58.38 43.44 -3.88
C GLU A 34 -57.01 42.78 -3.74
N VAL A 35 -56.60 41.95 -4.71
CA VAL A 35 -55.27 41.34 -4.74
C VAL A 35 -54.19 42.40 -4.94
N GLU A 36 -54.40 43.37 -5.85
CA GLU A 36 -53.47 44.49 -6.07
C GLU A 36 -53.36 45.40 -4.83
N GLY A 37 -54.48 45.62 -4.14
CA GLY A 37 -54.54 46.33 -2.86
C GLY A 37 -53.83 45.58 -1.72
N LEU A 38 -53.88 44.24 -1.72
CA LEU A 38 -53.14 43.42 -0.77
C LEU A 38 -51.64 43.38 -1.09
N GLU A 39 -51.25 43.35 -2.37
CA GLU A 39 -49.84 43.39 -2.81
C GLU A 39 -49.12 44.72 -2.48
N THR A 40 -49.89 45.80 -2.39
CA THR A 40 -49.46 47.15 -1.99
C THR A 40 -49.73 47.45 -0.52
N SER A 41 -50.25 46.48 0.24
CA SER A 41 -50.48 46.66 1.67
C SER A 41 -49.17 46.85 2.43
N ALA A 42 -49.21 47.65 3.49
CA ALA A 42 -48.05 47.90 4.35
C ALA A 42 -47.43 46.60 4.90
N GLY A 43 -48.22 45.55 5.09
CA GLY A 43 -47.73 44.24 5.51
C GLY A 43 -46.89 43.53 4.43
N VAL A 44 -47.34 43.55 3.18
CA VAL A 44 -46.61 42.95 2.05
C VAL A 44 -45.39 43.78 1.68
N GLU A 45 -45.46 45.10 1.74
CA GLU A 45 -44.28 45.97 1.58
C GLU A 45 -43.24 45.73 2.68
N THR A 46 -43.66 45.62 3.94
CA THR A 46 -42.76 45.30 5.06
C THR A 46 -42.11 43.93 4.86
N PHE A 47 -42.87 42.93 4.41
CA PHE A 47 -42.34 41.61 4.08
C PHE A 47 -41.32 41.66 2.93
N LYS A 48 -41.61 42.38 1.84
CA LYS A 48 -40.68 42.57 0.72
C LYS A 48 -39.39 43.27 1.18
N GLN A 49 -39.48 44.30 2.01
CA GLN A 49 -38.32 44.99 2.59
C GLN A 49 -37.50 44.08 3.51
N GLN A 50 -38.15 43.26 4.34
CA GLN A 50 -37.48 42.27 5.17
C GLN A 50 -36.80 41.18 4.33
N LEU A 51 -37.46 40.70 3.26
CA LEU A 51 -36.90 39.73 2.33
C LEU A 51 -35.69 40.29 1.58
N ASP A 52 -35.75 41.54 1.13
CA ASP A 52 -34.63 42.21 0.48
C ASP A 52 -33.46 42.47 1.44
N LEU A 53 -33.76 42.81 2.70
CA LEU A 53 -32.73 42.93 3.75
C LEU A 53 -32.08 41.57 4.04
N LEU A 54 -32.87 40.50 4.08
CA LEU A 54 -32.40 39.13 4.26
C LEU A 54 -31.53 38.69 3.07
N LYS A 55 -31.97 38.95 1.83
CA LYS A 55 -31.19 38.69 0.60
C LYS A 55 -29.86 39.45 0.60
N ARG A 56 -29.86 40.72 1.01
CA ARG A 56 -28.61 41.51 1.12
C ARG A 56 -27.69 40.93 2.18
N ARG A 57 -28.20 40.58 3.37
CA ARG A 57 -27.41 39.91 4.42
C ARG A 57 -26.89 38.54 4.00
N LEU A 58 -27.67 37.78 3.23
CA LEU A 58 -27.25 36.49 2.69
C LEU A 58 -26.07 36.65 1.71
N VAL A 59 -26.04 37.73 0.94
CA VAL A 59 -24.95 38.03 0.00
C VAL A 59 -23.74 38.65 0.72
N GLU A 60 -23.97 39.50 1.72
CA GLU A 60 -22.93 40.22 2.47
C GLU A 60 -22.23 39.33 3.52
N ASP A 61 -22.97 38.43 4.18
CA ASP A 61 -22.44 37.48 5.17
C ASP A 61 -23.13 36.11 5.03
N PRO A 62 -22.81 35.34 3.96
CA PRO A 62 -23.37 34.02 3.73
C PRO A 62 -23.07 33.02 4.87
N ALA A 63 -21.97 33.25 5.61
CA ALA A 63 -21.53 32.39 6.70
C ALA A 63 -22.47 32.45 7.91
N SER A 64 -23.09 33.59 8.17
CA SER A 64 -24.03 33.77 9.29
C SER A 64 -25.33 32.95 9.19
N PHE A 65 -25.69 32.49 7.99
CA PHE A 65 -26.89 31.66 7.75
C PHE A 65 -26.56 30.17 7.54
N ARG A 66 -25.28 29.82 7.61
CA ARG A 66 -24.77 28.49 7.27
C ARG A 66 -25.45 27.37 8.05
N ASP A 67 -25.51 27.50 9.37
CA ASP A 67 -26.07 26.46 10.25
C ASP A 67 -27.57 26.29 10.01
N MET A 68 -28.30 27.38 9.78
CA MET A 68 -29.73 27.35 9.48
C MET A 68 -30.03 26.64 8.15
N PHE A 69 -29.29 26.94 7.07
CA PHE A 69 -29.47 26.23 5.79
C PHE A 69 -29.08 24.76 5.86
N ILE A 70 -28.08 24.42 6.69
CA ILE A 70 -27.69 23.03 6.93
C ILE A 70 -28.82 22.30 7.68
N GLU A 71 -29.38 22.90 8.74
CA GLU A 71 -30.49 22.31 9.51
C GLU A 71 -31.74 22.10 8.65
N ASP A 72 -32.17 23.13 7.91
CA ASP A 72 -33.32 23.05 7.00
C ASP A 72 -33.07 22.03 5.87
N GLY A 73 -31.85 21.99 5.32
CA GLY A 73 -31.44 21.03 4.30
C GLY A 73 -31.45 19.58 4.79
N ILE A 74 -30.99 19.33 6.03
CA ILE A 74 -31.05 18.01 6.67
C ILE A 74 -32.51 17.61 6.93
N ALA A 75 -33.35 18.54 7.38
CA ALA A 75 -34.77 18.26 7.62
C ALA A 75 -35.49 17.89 6.31
N ALA A 76 -35.24 18.64 5.23
CA ALA A 76 -35.77 18.35 3.90
C ALA A 76 -35.29 16.99 3.38
N ALA A 77 -34.00 16.68 3.51
CA ALA A 77 -33.47 15.37 3.17
C ALA A 77 -34.09 14.26 4.02
N GLY A 78 -34.26 14.49 5.32
CA GLY A 78 -34.97 13.58 6.22
C GLY A 78 -36.38 13.24 5.74
N TRP A 79 -37.09 14.21 5.18
CA TRP A 79 -38.42 14.02 4.59
C TRP A 79 -38.37 13.18 3.31
N GLU A 80 -37.43 13.45 2.39
CA GLU A 80 -37.23 12.65 1.17
C GLU A 80 -36.89 11.20 1.50
N PHE A 81 -36.02 10.97 2.49
CA PHE A 81 -35.69 9.62 2.95
C PHE A 81 -36.86 8.89 3.61
N GLN A 82 -37.96 9.56 3.98
CA GLN A 82 -39.17 8.88 4.46
C GLN A 82 -40.02 8.29 3.32
N GLN A 83 -39.86 8.80 2.09
CA GLN A 83 -40.58 8.30 0.94
C GLN A 83 -40.22 6.83 0.63
N PRO A 84 -41.11 6.09 -0.07
CA PRO A 84 -40.82 4.72 -0.50
C PRO A 84 -39.58 4.65 -1.40
N GLU A 85 -39.37 5.68 -2.21
CA GLU A 85 -38.29 5.81 -3.17
C GLU A 85 -37.88 7.28 -3.26
N LEU A 86 -36.58 7.54 -3.46
CA LEU A 86 -36.06 8.89 -3.65
C LEU A 86 -36.35 9.36 -5.08
N SER A 87 -36.74 10.62 -5.26
CA SER A 87 -36.89 11.25 -6.57
C SER A 87 -35.55 11.39 -7.29
N ASP A 88 -35.59 11.39 -8.63
CA ASP A 88 -34.37 11.53 -9.43
C ASP A 88 -33.71 12.90 -9.20
N GLU A 89 -34.52 13.97 -9.12
CA GLU A 89 -34.03 15.32 -8.87
C GLU A 89 -33.34 15.44 -7.50
N PHE A 90 -33.89 14.79 -6.47
CA PHE A 90 -33.25 14.77 -5.15
C PHE A 90 -31.94 13.98 -5.17
N VAL A 91 -31.90 12.84 -5.87
CA VAL A 91 -30.67 12.03 -6.00
C VAL A 91 -29.56 12.84 -6.67
N GLU A 92 -29.86 13.55 -7.77
CA GLU A 92 -28.88 14.40 -8.45
C GLU A 92 -28.41 15.57 -7.58
N ALA A 93 -29.34 16.25 -6.90
CA ALA A 93 -29.01 17.36 -6.01
C ALA A 93 -28.14 16.90 -4.83
N LEU A 94 -28.50 15.78 -4.19
CA LEU A 94 -27.74 15.19 -3.09
C LEU A 94 -26.36 14.74 -3.55
N TRP A 95 -26.25 14.14 -4.74
CA TRP A 95 -24.96 13.77 -5.32
C TRP A 95 -24.08 14.98 -5.58
N GLY A 96 -24.66 16.08 -6.10
CA GLY A 96 -23.97 17.36 -6.26
C GLY A 96 -23.43 17.93 -4.95
N ILE A 97 -24.19 17.81 -3.86
CA ILE A 97 -23.73 18.22 -2.51
C ILE A 97 -22.59 17.33 -2.03
N LEU A 98 -22.71 16.01 -2.17
CA LEU A 98 -21.70 15.05 -1.71
C LEU A 98 -20.38 15.23 -2.45
N THR A 99 -20.43 15.45 -3.76
CA THR A 99 -19.26 15.67 -4.63
C THR A 99 -18.75 17.11 -4.61
N GLY A 100 -19.47 18.03 -3.97
CA GLY A 100 -19.07 19.42 -3.79
C GLY A 100 -17.90 19.62 -2.83
N GLU A 101 -17.34 20.82 -2.88
CA GLU A 101 -16.34 21.31 -1.93
C GLU A 101 -17.03 22.00 -0.72
N GLY A 102 -16.46 21.85 0.47
CA GLY A 102 -16.95 22.47 1.72
C GLY A 102 -17.72 21.55 2.67
N ASP A 103 -18.04 22.07 3.87
CA ASP A 103 -18.52 21.25 4.99
C ASP A 103 -19.90 20.59 4.77
N SER A 104 -20.72 21.11 3.85
CA SER A 104 -22.03 20.53 3.54
C SER A 104 -21.91 19.06 3.09
N SER A 105 -20.88 18.72 2.31
CA SER A 105 -20.59 17.35 1.91
C SER A 105 -20.38 16.45 3.14
N THR A 106 -19.51 16.87 4.07
CA THR A 106 -19.23 16.13 5.32
C THR A 106 -20.48 16.00 6.19
N VAL A 107 -21.30 17.03 6.29
CA VAL A 107 -22.55 16.98 7.07
C VAL A 107 -23.53 15.98 6.47
N PHE A 108 -23.73 15.99 5.15
CA PHE A 108 -24.61 15.04 4.49
C PHE A 108 -24.06 13.60 4.52
N MET A 109 -22.75 13.42 4.44
CA MET A 109 -22.10 12.12 4.68
C MET A 109 -22.44 11.60 6.08
N ARG A 110 -22.31 12.43 7.12
CA ARG A 110 -22.68 12.06 8.51
C ARG A 110 -24.15 11.73 8.65
N PHE A 111 -25.02 12.54 8.04
CA PHE A 111 -26.46 12.30 8.04
C PHE A 111 -26.78 10.93 7.45
N ILE A 112 -26.29 10.62 6.24
CA ILE A 112 -26.52 9.33 5.57
C ILE A 112 -25.87 8.18 6.34
N TRP A 113 -24.67 8.38 6.90
CA TRP A 113 -24.00 7.40 7.76
C TRP A 113 -24.85 7.02 8.98
N GLY A 114 -25.55 7.98 9.58
CA GLY A 114 -26.46 7.75 10.70
C GLY A 114 -27.79 7.06 10.35
N LEU A 115 -28.14 6.93 9.07
CA LEU A 115 -29.41 6.34 8.66
C LEU A 115 -29.48 4.82 8.91
N PRO A 116 -30.68 4.27 9.15
CA PRO A 116 -30.92 2.83 9.09
C PRO A 116 -30.49 2.25 7.72
N VAL A 117 -30.02 1.00 7.69
CA VAL A 117 -29.58 0.31 6.46
C VAL A 117 -30.71 0.24 5.43
N GLY A 118 -31.97 0.09 5.87
CA GLY A 118 -33.12 0.16 4.97
C GLY A 118 -33.19 1.48 4.18
N LYS A 119 -32.86 2.61 4.81
CA LYS A 119 -32.84 3.93 4.17
C LYS A 119 -31.58 4.16 3.34
N LYS A 120 -30.43 3.65 3.79
CA LYS A 120 -29.20 3.60 2.95
C LYS A 120 -29.44 2.82 1.67
N ARG A 121 -30.17 1.70 1.71
CA ARG A 121 -30.54 0.93 0.50
C ARG A 121 -31.37 1.76 -0.48
N SER A 122 -32.31 2.59 0.00
CA SER A 122 -33.06 3.50 -0.87
C SER A 122 -32.14 4.51 -1.57
N PHE A 123 -31.14 5.05 -0.87
CA PHE A 123 -30.11 5.89 -1.47
C PHE A 123 -29.26 5.15 -2.51
N ILE A 124 -28.80 3.94 -2.19
CA ILE A 124 -28.01 3.12 -3.13
C ILE A 124 -28.82 2.78 -4.39
N ARG A 125 -30.12 2.49 -4.27
CA ARG A 125 -31.02 2.30 -5.42
C ARG A 125 -31.17 3.56 -6.26
N GLY A 126 -31.30 4.72 -5.61
CA GLY A 126 -31.36 6.01 -6.30
C GLY A 126 -30.11 6.27 -7.13
N ILE A 127 -28.92 6.16 -6.54
CA ILE A 127 -27.67 6.41 -7.28
C ILE A 127 -27.41 5.37 -8.38
N ASP A 128 -27.73 4.09 -8.16
CA ASP A 128 -27.59 3.04 -9.19
C ASP A 128 -28.54 3.32 -10.37
N ARG A 129 -29.78 3.76 -10.10
CA ARG A 129 -30.74 4.11 -11.15
C ARG A 129 -30.34 5.36 -11.94
N VAL A 130 -29.99 6.44 -11.25
CA VAL A 130 -29.88 7.78 -11.84
C VAL A 130 -28.48 8.07 -12.36
N LEU A 131 -27.43 7.54 -11.71
CA LEU A 131 -26.06 7.98 -11.93
C LEU A 131 -25.21 6.99 -12.72
N SER A 132 -25.68 5.76 -12.96
CA SER A 132 -24.90 4.69 -13.60
C SER A 132 -24.38 5.01 -15.00
N ASP A 133 -25.07 5.87 -15.76
CA ASP A 133 -24.61 6.28 -17.09
C ASP A 133 -23.34 7.15 -17.01
N ARG A 134 -23.25 8.02 -16.00
CA ARG A 134 -22.06 8.83 -15.72
C ARG A 134 -21.00 8.07 -14.92
N TYR A 135 -21.43 7.16 -14.06
CA TYR A 135 -20.58 6.40 -13.15
C TYR A 135 -20.78 4.89 -13.37
N PRO A 136 -20.13 4.29 -14.39
CA PRO A 136 -20.37 2.90 -14.77
C PRO A 136 -20.11 1.89 -13.64
N MET A 137 -19.26 2.23 -12.67
CA MET A 137 -18.97 1.40 -11.50
C MET A 137 -20.15 1.30 -10.51
N LEU A 138 -21.16 2.18 -10.60
CA LEU A 138 -22.38 2.11 -9.78
C LEU A 138 -23.42 1.14 -10.36
N LYS A 139 -23.27 0.74 -11.63
CA LYS A 139 -24.25 -0.08 -12.33
C LYS A 139 -24.44 -1.44 -11.67
N GLY A 140 -25.65 -1.69 -11.19
CA GLY A 140 -26.01 -2.91 -10.47
C GLY A 140 -25.57 -2.95 -9.02
N LEU A 141 -25.05 -1.83 -8.47
CA LEU A 141 -24.62 -1.73 -7.08
C LEU A 141 -25.74 -2.11 -6.11
N SER A 142 -26.99 -1.72 -6.41
CA SER A 142 -28.13 -1.89 -5.50
C SER A 142 -28.68 -3.32 -5.41
N ALA A 143 -28.35 -4.20 -6.37
CA ALA A 143 -28.97 -5.51 -6.52
C ALA A 143 -28.78 -6.43 -5.29
N ALA A 144 -27.62 -6.37 -4.65
CA ALA A 144 -27.31 -7.18 -3.46
C ALA A 144 -26.44 -6.44 -2.42
N TRP A 145 -26.59 -5.11 -2.37
CA TRP A 145 -25.96 -4.25 -1.38
C TRP A 145 -26.53 -4.48 0.03
N PRO A 146 -25.71 -4.42 1.10
CA PRO A 146 -24.26 -4.16 1.12
C PRO A 146 -23.38 -5.43 1.01
N ALA A 147 -23.98 -6.61 1.14
CA ALA A 147 -23.24 -7.83 1.47
C ALA A 147 -22.53 -8.51 0.29
N ASN A 148 -23.04 -8.37 -0.93
CA ASN A 148 -22.56 -9.14 -2.10
C ASN A 148 -22.10 -8.28 -3.28
N VAL A 149 -22.16 -6.95 -3.17
CA VAL A 149 -21.70 -6.03 -4.21
C VAL A 149 -20.87 -4.93 -3.57
N ALA A 150 -19.80 -4.55 -4.25
CA ALA A 150 -18.81 -3.57 -3.82
C ALA A 150 -18.45 -2.66 -5.00
N ILE A 151 -17.93 -1.47 -4.69
CA ILE A 151 -17.27 -0.66 -5.72
C ILE A 151 -15.83 -1.18 -5.81
N ALA A 152 -15.52 -1.86 -6.91
CA ALA A 152 -14.19 -2.43 -7.14
C ALA A 152 -13.14 -1.31 -7.25
N PRO A 153 -11.87 -1.54 -6.86
CA PRO A 153 -10.79 -0.64 -7.22
C PRO A 153 -10.59 -0.62 -8.74
N TYR A 154 -10.05 0.47 -9.28
CA TYR A 154 -9.72 0.54 -10.69
C TYR A 154 -8.45 -0.29 -10.99
N ILE A 155 -8.64 -1.28 -11.85
CA ILE A 155 -7.58 -2.15 -12.37
C ILE A 155 -7.48 -1.92 -13.87
N ARG A 156 -6.26 -1.75 -14.38
CA ARG A 156 -6.04 -1.56 -15.82
C ARG A 156 -6.39 -2.82 -16.61
N GLU A 157 -6.81 -2.62 -17.86
CA GLU A 157 -7.13 -3.72 -18.78
C GLU A 157 -5.92 -4.65 -19.00
N PRO A 158 -6.13 -5.98 -19.01
CA PRO A 158 -5.04 -6.97 -19.12
C PRO A 158 -4.13 -6.79 -20.34
N ASP A 159 -4.71 -6.52 -21.52
CA ASP A 159 -3.95 -6.38 -22.77
C ASP A 159 -3.01 -5.17 -22.74
N VAL A 160 -3.44 -4.06 -22.11
CA VAL A 160 -2.62 -2.84 -22.01
C VAL A 160 -1.53 -3.01 -20.96
N ARG A 161 -1.90 -3.49 -19.77
CA ARG A 161 -0.95 -3.58 -18.64
C ARG A 161 0.11 -4.67 -18.82
N ALA A 162 -0.08 -5.59 -19.75
CA ALA A 162 0.89 -6.64 -20.06
C ALA A 162 2.09 -6.13 -20.87
N GLU A 163 2.03 -4.89 -21.40
CA GLU A 163 3.05 -4.33 -22.29
C GLU A 163 3.96 -3.28 -21.60
N ASP A 164 3.66 -2.91 -20.35
CA ASP A 164 4.43 -1.92 -19.59
C ASP A 164 4.60 -2.29 -18.11
N PHE A 165 5.41 -1.50 -17.40
CA PHE A 165 5.68 -1.65 -15.97
C PHE A 165 4.88 -0.66 -15.11
N ASP A 166 3.86 -0.02 -15.68
CA ASP A 166 2.99 0.89 -14.94
C ASP A 166 2.10 0.11 -13.97
N LEU A 167 1.65 0.81 -12.94
CA LEU A 167 0.85 0.25 -11.85
C LEU A 167 -0.43 -0.43 -12.35
N VAL A 168 -0.60 -1.73 -12.06
CA VAL A 168 -1.78 -2.51 -12.47
C VAL A 168 -3.02 -2.12 -11.70
N ASN A 169 -2.93 -2.14 -10.36
CA ASN A 169 -4.01 -1.74 -9.48
C ASN A 169 -3.77 -0.30 -9.00
N LYS A 170 -4.47 0.65 -9.64
CA LYS A 170 -4.42 2.08 -9.29
C LYS A 170 -5.39 2.44 -8.15
N GLY A 171 -6.13 1.46 -7.62
CA GLY A 171 -7.09 1.67 -6.54
C GLY A 171 -8.22 2.59 -6.95
N TYR A 172 -8.83 3.25 -5.96
CA TYR A 172 -9.90 4.22 -6.22
C TYR A 172 -9.41 5.48 -6.95
N LEU A 173 -8.15 5.88 -6.75
CA LEU A 173 -7.57 7.04 -7.44
C LEU A 173 -7.45 6.81 -8.95
N GLY A 174 -7.36 5.56 -9.40
CA GLY A 174 -7.37 5.22 -10.83
C GLY A 174 -8.63 5.66 -11.56
N TYR A 175 -9.74 5.89 -10.86
CA TYR A 175 -10.94 6.44 -11.49
C TYR A 175 -10.75 7.87 -12.02
N MET A 176 -9.74 8.60 -11.56
CA MET A 176 -9.38 9.91 -12.13
C MET A 176 -8.92 9.80 -13.60
N ASP A 177 -8.38 8.66 -14.01
CA ASP A 177 -8.03 8.39 -15.42
C ASP A 177 -9.26 8.33 -16.32
N LEU A 178 -10.46 8.10 -15.75
CA LEU A 178 -11.74 8.12 -16.44
C LEU A 178 -12.41 9.51 -16.42
N GLY A 179 -11.69 10.54 -15.96
CA GLY A 179 -12.18 11.92 -15.89
C GLY A 179 -12.96 12.28 -14.62
N LEU A 180 -12.97 11.40 -13.60
CA LEU A 180 -13.54 11.74 -12.30
C LEU A 180 -12.64 12.70 -11.54
N THR A 181 -13.26 13.65 -10.85
CA THR A 181 -12.59 14.55 -9.91
C THR A 181 -12.17 13.82 -8.65
N ALA A 182 -11.18 14.37 -7.93
CA ALA A 182 -10.77 13.82 -6.64
C ALA A 182 -11.91 13.79 -5.61
N ARG A 183 -12.95 14.66 -5.71
CA ARG A 183 -14.09 14.62 -4.78
C ARG A 183 -15.05 13.49 -5.12
N GLU A 184 -15.29 13.25 -6.40
CA GLU A 184 -16.08 12.10 -6.83
C GLU A 184 -15.43 10.79 -6.35
N VAL A 185 -14.10 10.69 -6.42
CA VAL A 185 -13.38 9.53 -5.87
C VAL A 185 -13.52 9.42 -4.35
N ASP A 186 -13.45 10.53 -3.60
CA ASP A 186 -13.73 10.50 -2.14
C ASP A 186 -15.12 9.92 -1.85
N VAL A 187 -16.13 10.32 -2.62
CA VAL A 187 -17.51 9.81 -2.47
C VAL A 187 -17.59 8.32 -2.83
N LEU A 188 -16.90 7.84 -3.86
CA LEU A 188 -16.85 6.41 -4.18
C LEU A 188 -16.24 5.58 -3.03
N VAL A 189 -15.16 6.06 -2.41
CA VAL A 189 -14.56 5.40 -1.24
C VAL A 189 -15.51 5.46 -0.05
N TRP A 190 -16.17 6.58 0.16
CA TRP A 190 -17.17 6.72 1.22
C TRP A 190 -18.37 5.76 1.01
N LEU A 191 -18.83 5.54 -0.23
CA LEU A 191 -19.86 4.56 -0.55
C LEU A 191 -19.42 3.12 -0.27
N GLU A 192 -18.15 2.78 -0.52
CA GLU A 192 -17.59 1.49 -0.12
C GLU A 192 -17.61 1.33 1.41
N VAL A 193 -17.27 2.38 2.16
CA VAL A 193 -17.34 2.42 3.63
C VAL A 193 -18.78 2.34 4.14
N LEU A 194 -19.75 2.91 3.43
CA LEU A 194 -21.17 2.90 3.78
C LEU A 194 -21.76 1.47 3.86
N ARG A 195 -21.06 0.48 3.31
CA ARG A 195 -21.41 -0.95 3.39
C ARG A 195 -21.26 -1.54 4.80
N ASP A 196 -20.60 -0.83 5.70
CA ASP A 196 -20.43 -1.28 7.08
C ASP A 196 -21.77 -1.44 7.83
N LYS A 197 -21.79 -2.37 8.79
CA LYS A 197 -23.01 -2.84 9.46
C LYS A 197 -23.24 -2.28 10.86
N GLN A 198 -22.61 -1.17 11.22
CA GLN A 198 -22.74 -0.57 12.56
C GLN A 198 -24.18 -0.26 12.99
N CYS A 199 -25.14 -0.15 12.05
CA CYS A 199 -26.51 0.30 12.36
C CYS A 199 -27.58 -0.79 12.56
N GLU A 200 -27.44 -2.05 12.10
CA GLU A 200 -28.60 -2.97 12.07
C GLU A 200 -28.37 -4.48 12.38
N GLU A 201 -27.14 -5.00 12.49
CA GLU A 201 -26.99 -6.47 12.65
C GLU A 201 -25.99 -6.89 13.75
N ARG A 202 -24.76 -6.38 13.70
CA ARG A 202 -23.70 -6.64 14.69
C ARG A 202 -22.57 -5.63 14.48
N PRO A 203 -21.98 -5.06 15.53
CA PRO A 203 -20.84 -4.16 15.36
C PRO A 203 -19.67 -4.92 14.72
N CYS A 204 -18.94 -4.26 13.81
CA CYS A 204 -17.71 -4.83 13.26
C CYS A 204 -16.72 -5.16 14.39
N GLU A 205 -16.17 -6.37 14.36
CA GLU A 205 -15.21 -6.84 15.36
C GLU A 205 -13.79 -6.98 14.80
N ILE A 206 -13.60 -6.84 13.48
CA ILE A 206 -12.28 -6.87 12.84
C ILE A 206 -11.39 -5.81 13.50
N GLY A 207 -10.17 -6.15 13.87
CA GLY A 207 -9.25 -5.24 14.52
C GLY A 207 -9.55 -4.95 16.01
N LYS A 208 -10.62 -5.51 16.61
CA LYS A 208 -10.83 -5.45 18.06
C LYS A 208 -9.89 -6.43 18.77
N LEU A 209 -9.40 -6.06 19.95
CA LEU A 209 -8.58 -6.93 20.78
C LEU A 209 -9.37 -8.15 21.25
N THR A 210 -8.79 -9.32 21.08
CA THR A 210 -9.32 -10.56 21.63
C THR A 210 -9.10 -10.55 23.14
N LYS A 211 -10.18 -10.74 23.90
CA LYS A 211 -10.17 -10.62 25.37
C LYS A 211 -9.10 -11.53 26.00
N GLY A 212 -8.19 -10.95 26.78
CA GLY A 212 -7.13 -11.68 27.48
C GLY A 212 -5.90 -12.01 26.62
N THR A 213 -5.80 -11.45 25.42
CA THR A 213 -4.63 -11.60 24.54
C THR A 213 -4.26 -10.27 23.91
N ASP A 214 -3.06 -10.22 23.34
CA ASP A 214 -2.54 -9.09 22.57
C ASP A 214 -2.92 -9.15 21.08
N GLU A 215 -3.68 -10.17 20.69
CA GLU A 215 -4.11 -10.43 19.32
C GLU A 215 -5.40 -9.67 18.97
N ARG A 216 -5.55 -9.35 17.69
CA ARG A 216 -6.78 -8.72 17.18
C ARG A 216 -7.57 -9.70 16.32
N ILE A 217 -8.88 -9.64 16.46
CA ILE A 217 -9.82 -10.36 15.60
C ILE A 217 -9.55 -9.99 14.14
N GLY A 218 -9.36 -10.98 13.28
CA GLY A 218 -8.99 -10.78 11.88
C GLY A 218 -7.51 -10.55 11.59
N GLY A 219 -6.63 -10.71 12.59
CA GLY A 219 -5.22 -11.02 12.36
C GLY A 219 -4.40 -9.93 11.68
N CYS A 220 -4.76 -8.64 11.82
CA CYS A 220 -3.93 -7.52 11.34
C CYS A 220 -2.62 -7.44 12.14
N PRO A 221 -1.44 -7.74 11.56
CA PRO A 221 -0.19 -7.84 12.32
C PRO A 221 0.28 -6.50 12.92
N VAL A 222 -0.03 -5.39 12.25
CA VAL A 222 0.28 -4.02 12.69
C VAL A 222 -0.83 -3.40 13.54
N ARG A 223 -1.85 -4.19 13.90
CA ARG A 223 -2.87 -3.85 14.88
C ARG A 223 -3.69 -2.59 14.56
N ILE A 224 -4.12 -2.40 13.31
CA ILE A 224 -4.98 -1.26 12.91
C ILE A 224 -6.40 -1.41 13.49
N HIS A 225 -6.98 -0.32 13.99
CA HIS A 225 -8.37 -0.28 14.47
C HIS A 225 -9.36 -0.01 13.33
N ILE A 226 -9.48 -0.97 12.41
CA ILE A 226 -10.28 -0.87 11.18
C ILE A 226 -11.71 -0.32 11.38
N PRO A 227 -12.50 -0.72 12.40
CA PRO A 227 -13.86 -0.22 12.58
C PRO A 227 -13.93 1.28 12.88
N GLU A 228 -12.91 1.81 13.57
CA GLU A 228 -12.85 3.24 13.88
C GLU A 228 -12.37 4.02 12.65
N VAL A 229 -11.43 3.47 11.87
CA VAL A 229 -11.04 4.04 10.57
C VAL A 229 -12.27 4.17 9.65
N ILE A 230 -13.06 3.10 9.53
CA ILE A 230 -14.30 3.07 8.76
C ILE A 230 -15.30 4.09 9.31
N ASN A 231 -15.50 4.14 10.63
CA ASN A 231 -16.39 5.11 11.26
C ASN A 231 -15.97 6.57 10.97
N ARG A 232 -14.67 6.87 11.03
CA ARG A 232 -14.12 8.19 10.69
C ARG A 232 -14.43 8.58 9.25
N ILE A 233 -14.15 7.67 8.30
CA ILE A 233 -14.48 7.90 6.89
C ILE A 233 -15.99 8.06 6.70
N GLY A 234 -16.82 7.22 7.33
CA GLY A 234 -18.28 7.30 7.28
C GLY A 234 -18.81 8.66 7.71
N ASN A 235 -18.17 9.28 8.71
CA ASN A 235 -18.45 10.64 9.17
C ASN A 235 -17.75 11.76 8.36
N GLY A 236 -17.18 11.44 7.20
CA GLY A 236 -16.45 12.36 6.32
C GLY A 236 -15.09 12.83 6.86
N ASP A 237 -14.58 12.23 7.94
CA ASP A 237 -13.30 12.55 8.59
C ASP A 237 -12.17 11.67 8.03
N PHE A 238 -11.80 11.90 6.77
CA PHE A 238 -10.73 11.15 6.09
C PHE A 238 -9.36 11.40 6.74
N ARG A 239 -9.10 12.62 7.22
CA ARG A 239 -7.82 12.98 7.85
C ARG A 239 -7.64 12.31 9.21
N GLY A 240 -8.66 12.34 10.06
CA GLY A 240 -8.65 11.60 11.32
C GLY A 240 -8.55 10.08 11.11
N ALA A 241 -9.12 9.55 10.03
CA ALA A 241 -8.93 8.15 9.64
C ALA A 241 -7.46 7.83 9.30
N LEU A 242 -6.78 8.71 8.54
CA LEU A 242 -5.36 8.57 8.22
C LEU A 242 -4.47 8.63 9.48
N GLU A 243 -4.69 9.62 10.34
CA GLU A 243 -3.95 9.81 11.60
C GLU A 243 -4.07 8.56 12.49
N LEU A 244 -5.26 7.97 12.57
CA LEU A 244 -5.50 6.74 13.32
C LEU A 244 -4.72 5.54 12.76
N ILE A 245 -4.67 5.39 11.43
CA ILE A 245 -3.87 4.33 10.81
C ILE A 245 -2.39 4.57 11.10
N GLN A 246 -1.90 5.79 10.89
CA GLN A 246 -0.48 6.14 11.06
C GLN A 246 0.01 5.92 12.49
N GLY A 247 -0.84 6.11 13.50
CA GLY A 247 -0.52 5.79 14.90
C GLY A 247 -0.26 4.29 15.17
N SER A 248 -0.70 3.39 14.27
CA SER A 248 -0.43 1.95 14.36
C SER A 248 0.55 1.48 13.28
N ASN A 249 0.34 1.91 12.04
CA ASN A 249 1.10 1.50 10.88
C ASN A 249 1.59 2.74 10.13
N PRO A 250 2.89 3.06 10.17
CA PRO A 250 3.45 4.18 9.43
C PRO A 250 3.68 3.88 7.94
N LEU A 251 3.38 2.66 7.48
CA LEU A 251 3.53 2.21 6.10
C LEU A 251 2.20 1.92 5.38
N PRO A 252 1.11 2.70 5.56
CA PRO A 252 -0.21 2.33 5.05
C PRO A 252 -0.26 2.23 3.52
N ASP A 253 0.55 3.07 2.84
CA ASP A 253 0.74 3.04 1.39
C ASP A 253 1.30 1.72 0.87
N VAL A 254 2.15 1.07 1.67
CA VAL A 254 2.83 -0.16 1.30
C VAL A 254 1.97 -1.36 1.69
N THR A 255 1.56 -1.46 2.96
CA THR A 255 0.77 -2.59 3.48
C THR A 255 -0.58 -2.69 2.77
N GLY A 256 -1.25 -1.58 2.49
CA GLY A 256 -2.52 -1.57 1.77
C GLY A 256 -2.43 -2.23 0.39
N ARG A 257 -1.24 -2.21 -0.24
CA ARG A 257 -0.97 -2.83 -1.56
C ARG A 257 -0.50 -4.27 -1.47
N VAL A 258 0.38 -4.60 -0.53
CA VAL A 258 1.11 -5.88 -0.55
C VAL A 258 0.64 -6.90 0.48
N CYS A 259 -0.22 -6.52 1.43
CA CYS A 259 -0.83 -7.47 2.37
C CYS A 259 -1.63 -8.54 1.63
N PRO A 260 -1.57 -9.82 2.03
CA PRO A 260 -2.56 -10.82 1.61
C PRO A 260 -3.84 -10.65 2.43
N GLN A 261 -4.66 -9.64 2.10
CA GLN A 261 -5.81 -9.26 2.92
C GLN A 261 -6.83 -10.40 3.05
N GLU A 262 -6.91 -11.28 2.04
CA GLU A 262 -7.75 -12.48 2.01
C GLU A 262 -7.38 -13.50 3.10
N LEU A 263 -6.14 -13.47 3.59
CA LEU A 263 -5.66 -14.28 4.71
C LEU A 263 -5.67 -13.52 6.04
N GLN A 264 -6.16 -12.27 6.04
CA GLN A 264 -6.08 -11.33 7.17
C GLN A 264 -7.42 -10.60 7.37
N CYS A 265 -7.40 -9.27 7.33
CA CYS A 265 -8.53 -8.41 7.66
C CYS A 265 -9.76 -8.66 6.77
N GLN A 266 -9.55 -8.83 5.46
CA GLN A 266 -10.65 -9.10 4.51
C GLN A 266 -11.15 -10.54 4.62
N GLY A 267 -10.26 -11.50 4.91
CA GLY A 267 -10.65 -12.89 5.16
C GLY A 267 -11.55 -13.07 6.38
N SER A 268 -11.50 -12.13 7.33
CA SER A 268 -12.35 -12.12 8.53
C SER A 268 -13.54 -11.16 8.43
N CYS A 269 -13.76 -10.57 7.25
CA CYS A 269 -14.91 -9.72 7.02
C CYS A 269 -16.21 -10.52 7.05
N ILE A 270 -17.23 -9.98 7.71
CA ILE A 270 -18.55 -10.63 7.79
C ILE A 270 -19.37 -10.48 6.50
N LEU A 271 -18.96 -9.59 5.59
CA LEU A 271 -19.59 -9.43 4.29
C LEU A 271 -19.10 -10.55 3.36
N LYS A 272 -19.99 -11.04 2.48
CA LYS A 272 -19.65 -12.10 1.51
C LYS A 272 -18.64 -11.60 0.47
N VAL A 273 -18.86 -10.38 -0.04
CA VAL A 273 -17.82 -9.61 -0.70
C VAL A 273 -17.20 -8.72 0.37
N PRO A 274 -15.94 -8.96 0.79
CA PRO A 274 -15.33 -8.20 1.86
C PRO A 274 -15.24 -6.72 1.49
N MET A 275 -15.14 -5.85 2.50
CA MET A 275 -14.75 -4.46 2.25
C MET A 275 -13.33 -4.40 1.70
N SER A 276 -13.06 -3.45 0.82
CA SER A 276 -11.73 -3.23 0.23
C SER A 276 -10.77 -2.55 1.21
N ILE A 277 -10.55 -3.15 2.39
CA ILE A 277 -9.79 -2.56 3.51
C ILE A 277 -8.38 -2.15 3.09
N GLY A 278 -7.67 -3.01 2.35
CA GLY A 278 -6.31 -2.67 1.87
C GLY A 278 -6.31 -1.48 0.89
N GLN A 279 -7.33 -1.38 0.05
CA GLN A 279 -7.49 -0.28 -0.90
C GLN A 279 -7.79 1.04 -0.19
N ILE A 280 -8.64 0.99 0.84
CA ILE A 280 -8.93 2.15 1.71
C ILE A 280 -7.67 2.57 2.46
N GLU A 281 -6.89 1.61 2.98
CA GLU A 281 -5.66 1.87 3.73
C GLU A 281 -4.64 2.69 2.93
N PHE A 282 -4.34 2.33 1.68
CA PHE A 282 -3.42 3.14 0.86
C PHE A 282 -4.09 4.34 0.19
N PHE A 283 -5.42 4.36 0.03
CA PHE A 283 -6.13 5.51 -0.52
C PHE A 283 -5.93 6.75 0.35
N LEU A 284 -6.06 6.63 1.67
CA LEU A 284 -6.00 7.75 2.62
C LEU A 284 -4.71 8.60 2.53
N PRO A 285 -3.50 8.03 2.64
CA PRO A 285 -2.26 8.79 2.50
C PRO A 285 -2.07 9.39 1.09
N GLN A 286 -2.42 8.67 0.02
CA GLN A 286 -2.31 9.18 -1.35
C GLN A 286 -3.29 10.33 -1.60
N ARG A 287 -4.51 10.22 -1.05
CA ARG A 287 -5.50 11.29 -1.05
C ARG A 287 -4.99 12.53 -0.32
N GLU A 288 -4.41 12.35 0.88
CA GLU A 288 -3.85 13.46 1.66
C GLU A 288 -2.75 14.17 0.86
N LYS A 289 -1.83 13.42 0.24
CA LYS A 289 -0.76 13.98 -0.62
C LYS A 289 -1.32 14.75 -1.82
N LEU A 290 -2.39 14.24 -2.45
CA LEU A 290 -3.04 14.89 -3.59
C LEU A 290 -3.72 16.21 -3.19
N ARG A 291 -4.33 16.27 -2.01
CA ARG A 291 -5.09 17.44 -1.51
C ARG A 291 -4.20 18.47 -0.81
N PHE A 292 -3.18 17.99 -0.10
CA PHE A 292 -2.33 18.74 0.80
C PHE A 292 -0.86 18.30 0.61
N PRO A 293 -0.21 18.69 -0.49
CA PRO A 293 1.11 18.16 -0.87
C PRO A 293 2.22 18.45 0.17
N ASP A 294 2.10 19.53 0.95
CA ASP A 294 3.09 19.91 1.98
C ASP A 294 2.72 19.43 3.40
N SER A 295 1.59 18.74 3.57
CA SER A 295 1.05 18.31 4.88
C SER A 295 2.07 17.55 5.73
N ALA A 296 2.86 16.66 5.13
CA ALA A 296 3.88 15.90 5.85
C ALA A 296 4.98 16.81 6.40
N LYS A 297 5.50 17.73 5.58
CA LYS A 297 6.55 18.66 6.00
C LYS A 297 6.05 19.59 7.11
N GLU A 298 4.84 20.10 6.97
CA GLU A 298 4.20 20.94 7.99
C GLU A 298 3.98 20.18 9.30
N HIS A 299 3.54 18.93 9.23
CA HIS A 299 3.32 18.09 10.40
C HIS A 299 4.62 17.82 11.18
N PHE A 300 5.73 17.61 10.47
CA PHE A 300 7.02 17.29 11.10
C PHE A 300 7.93 18.51 11.37
N ALA A 301 7.61 19.70 10.86
CA ALA A 301 8.44 20.90 11.00
C ALA A 301 8.75 21.31 12.45
N GLY A 302 7.91 20.91 13.41
CA GLY A 302 8.07 21.20 14.84
C GLY A 302 8.79 20.14 15.67
N PHE A 303 9.16 18.99 15.08
CA PHE A 303 9.82 17.92 15.83
C PHE A 303 11.27 18.30 16.16
N PRO A 304 11.69 18.23 17.43
CA PRO A 304 13.05 18.56 17.79
C PRO A 304 14.02 17.48 17.33
N ASP A 305 15.21 17.88 16.88
CA ASP A 305 16.27 16.96 16.45
C ASP A 305 16.78 16.13 17.66
N PRO A 306 16.54 14.80 17.68
CA PRO A 306 16.87 13.97 18.82
C PRO A 306 18.38 13.90 19.07
N TRP A 307 19.21 14.04 18.02
CA TRP A 307 20.67 14.05 18.15
C TRP A 307 21.19 15.30 18.85
N LYS A 308 20.45 16.42 18.78
CA LYS A 308 20.80 17.67 19.48
C LYS A 308 20.25 17.70 20.89
N GLN A 309 19.05 17.14 21.11
CA GLN A 309 18.46 17.08 22.44
C GLN A 309 19.24 16.15 23.37
N GLY A 310 19.65 14.98 22.88
CA GLY A 310 20.43 14.02 23.67
C GLY A 310 19.70 13.53 24.93
N THR A 311 18.36 13.53 24.92
CA THR A 311 17.52 13.14 26.07
C THR A 311 17.18 11.65 26.08
N LYS A 312 17.33 10.99 24.93
CA LYS A 312 17.09 9.56 24.71
C LYS A 312 18.34 8.90 24.13
N PRO A 313 18.66 7.66 24.52
CA PRO A 313 19.82 6.95 23.99
C PRO A 313 19.66 6.60 22.50
N PRO A 314 20.76 6.51 21.74
CA PRO A 314 20.71 6.20 20.32
C PRO A 314 20.43 4.71 20.05
N ILE A 315 19.73 4.42 18.96
CA ILE A 315 19.33 3.08 18.52
C ILE A 315 19.91 2.77 17.14
N ALA A 316 20.46 1.57 16.97
CA ALA A 316 20.88 1.06 15.67
C ALA A 316 19.83 0.09 15.11
N ILE A 317 19.53 0.22 13.82
CA ILE A 317 18.60 -0.63 13.09
C ILE A 317 19.35 -1.23 11.91
N VAL A 318 19.41 -2.56 11.84
CA VAL A 318 20.16 -3.30 10.82
C VAL A 318 19.18 -3.84 9.79
N GLY A 319 19.17 -3.24 8.60
CA GLY A 319 18.27 -3.54 7.49
C GLY A 319 17.13 -2.53 7.36
N SER A 320 16.93 -2.04 6.14
CA SER A 320 15.90 -1.05 5.78
C SER A 320 14.63 -1.66 5.18
N GLY A 321 14.38 -2.95 5.44
CA GLY A 321 13.13 -3.60 5.04
C GLY A 321 11.90 -3.11 5.84
N PRO A 322 10.71 -3.66 5.59
CA PRO A 322 9.47 -3.25 6.27
C PRO A 322 9.60 -3.23 7.81
N SER A 323 10.25 -4.26 8.37
CA SER A 323 10.46 -4.39 9.82
C SER A 323 11.39 -3.32 10.39
N GLY A 324 12.46 -2.97 9.67
CA GLY A 324 13.39 -1.93 10.10
C GLY A 324 12.80 -0.54 9.98
N LEU A 325 12.09 -0.24 8.87
CA LEU A 325 11.48 1.08 8.64
C LEU A 325 10.37 1.40 9.65
N ILE A 326 9.47 0.46 9.95
CA ILE A 326 8.43 0.68 10.97
C ILE A 326 9.04 0.86 12.36
N ASN A 327 10.09 0.10 12.69
CA ASN A 327 10.79 0.21 13.97
C ASN A 327 11.46 1.58 14.09
N ALA A 328 12.17 2.00 13.03
CA ALA A 328 12.83 3.30 12.94
C ALA A 328 11.86 4.45 13.13
N TYR A 329 10.73 4.43 12.40
CA TYR A 329 9.72 5.47 12.48
C TYR A 329 9.15 5.59 13.89
N LEU A 330 8.71 4.48 14.49
CA LEU A 330 8.06 4.52 15.81
C LEU A 330 9.01 4.99 16.91
N LEU A 331 10.30 4.62 16.84
CA LEU A 331 11.31 5.10 17.78
C LEU A 331 11.66 6.58 17.55
N ALA A 332 11.73 7.02 16.29
CA ALA A 332 12.03 8.41 15.95
C ALA A 332 10.90 9.36 16.38
N VAL A 333 9.62 8.96 16.24
CA VAL A 333 8.47 9.73 16.75
C VAL A 333 8.57 9.96 18.27
N GLU A 334 9.12 9.01 19.01
CA GLU A 334 9.32 9.08 20.46
C GLU A 334 10.61 9.79 20.88
N GLY A 335 11.32 10.40 19.92
CA GLY A 335 12.51 11.22 20.15
C GLY A 335 13.80 10.45 20.35
N TYR A 336 13.87 9.16 19.97
CA TYR A 336 15.13 8.42 19.97
C TYR A 336 16.00 8.81 18.76
N PRO A 337 17.31 9.05 18.94
CA PRO A 337 18.23 9.16 17.81
C PRO A 337 18.39 7.79 17.13
N VAL A 338 17.92 7.67 15.89
CA VAL A 338 17.92 6.39 15.16
C VAL A 338 18.89 6.43 13.98
N THR A 339 19.72 5.39 13.85
CA THR A 339 20.50 5.12 12.63
C THR A 339 20.12 3.78 12.02
N VAL A 340 19.71 3.79 10.75
CA VAL A 340 19.44 2.58 9.95
C VAL A 340 20.65 2.25 9.09
N PHE A 341 21.21 1.06 9.25
CA PHE A 341 22.32 0.52 8.47
C PHE A 341 21.79 -0.45 7.41
N GLU A 342 22.05 -0.17 6.13
CA GLU A 342 21.56 -0.94 4.98
C GLU A 342 22.73 -1.47 4.15
N ALA A 343 22.66 -2.74 3.77
CA ALA A 343 23.70 -3.42 2.99
C ALA A 343 23.72 -2.95 1.53
N PHE A 344 22.57 -2.63 0.95
CA PHE A 344 22.44 -2.14 -0.42
C PHE A 344 22.67 -0.62 -0.52
N HIS A 345 22.80 -0.14 -1.76
CA HIS A 345 22.92 1.28 -2.11
C HIS A 345 21.56 2.00 -2.18
N GLN A 346 20.44 1.28 -2.01
CA GLN A 346 19.10 1.85 -1.87
C GLN A 346 18.35 1.23 -0.70
N LEU A 347 17.39 1.97 -0.15
CA LEU A 347 16.61 1.61 1.05
C LEU A 347 15.29 0.90 0.68
N GLY A 348 14.78 0.05 1.57
CA GLY A 348 13.45 -0.58 1.45
C GLY A 348 13.47 -2.10 1.49
N GLY A 349 14.64 -2.73 1.40
CA GLY A 349 14.77 -4.19 1.32
C GLY A 349 13.91 -4.78 0.20
N VAL A 350 13.19 -5.87 0.49
CA VAL A 350 12.39 -6.60 -0.51
C VAL A 350 11.32 -5.73 -1.17
N LEU A 351 10.87 -4.67 -0.51
CA LEU A 351 9.92 -3.72 -1.10
C LEU A 351 10.46 -3.06 -2.36
N ARG A 352 11.79 -2.90 -2.44
CA ARG A 352 12.48 -2.24 -3.54
C ARG A 352 13.16 -3.23 -4.49
N TYR A 353 13.97 -4.15 -3.97
CA TYR A 353 14.71 -5.08 -4.86
C TYR A 353 13.84 -6.25 -5.34
N GLY A 354 12.75 -6.57 -4.63
CA GLY A 354 11.95 -7.77 -4.89
C GLY A 354 10.62 -7.48 -5.59
N ILE A 355 9.84 -6.54 -5.05
CA ILE A 355 8.50 -6.24 -5.54
C ILE A 355 8.58 -5.25 -6.71
N PRO A 356 8.09 -5.59 -7.92
CA PRO A 356 8.16 -4.68 -9.07
C PRO A 356 7.23 -3.46 -8.96
N GLU A 357 7.55 -2.40 -9.71
CA GLU A 357 6.81 -1.12 -9.67
C GLU A 357 5.36 -1.23 -10.18
N PHE A 358 5.06 -2.19 -11.05
CA PHE A 358 3.69 -2.47 -11.48
C PHE A 358 2.78 -2.96 -10.32
N ARG A 359 3.36 -3.28 -9.16
CA ARG A 359 2.64 -3.64 -7.92
C ARG A 359 2.89 -2.63 -6.80
N LEU A 360 4.13 -2.18 -6.61
CA LEU A 360 4.53 -1.27 -5.55
C LEU A 360 5.47 -0.18 -6.08
N PRO A 361 4.99 1.05 -6.30
CA PRO A 361 5.84 2.15 -6.76
C PRO A 361 6.96 2.49 -5.75
N ASN A 362 8.19 2.69 -6.23
CA ASN A 362 9.35 2.97 -5.38
C ASN A 362 9.18 4.26 -4.56
N GLY A 363 8.53 5.29 -5.13
CA GLY A 363 8.28 6.56 -4.44
C GLY A 363 7.52 6.43 -3.13
N LEU A 364 6.72 5.36 -2.95
CA LEU A 364 6.03 5.09 -1.67
C LEU A 364 7.00 4.70 -0.56
N ILE A 365 8.10 4.05 -0.91
CA ILE A 365 9.18 3.70 0.02
C ILE A 365 9.96 4.96 0.37
N ASP A 366 10.22 5.82 -0.62
CA ASP A 366 10.93 7.08 -0.43
C ASP A 366 10.16 8.04 0.50
N ASP A 367 8.82 8.10 0.35
CA ASP A 367 7.95 8.88 1.25
C ASP A 367 8.09 8.44 2.72
N VAL A 368 8.27 7.15 2.98
CA VAL A 368 8.48 6.61 4.34
C VAL A 368 9.84 7.01 4.89
N VAL A 369 10.88 6.82 4.08
CA VAL A 369 12.25 7.18 4.44
C VAL A 369 12.33 8.68 4.76
N GLU A 370 11.65 9.51 3.97
CA GLU A 370 11.65 10.95 4.17
C GLU A 370 10.98 11.36 5.48
N LYS A 371 9.86 10.73 5.85
CA LYS A 371 9.24 10.95 7.18
C LYS A 371 10.21 10.64 8.31
N ILE A 372 10.98 9.56 8.20
CA ILE A 372 11.99 9.19 9.21
C ILE A 372 13.13 10.22 9.24
N ARG A 373 13.57 10.75 8.08
CA ARG A 373 14.58 11.83 8.01
C ARG A 373 14.09 13.11 8.67
N LEU A 374 12.83 13.50 8.43
CA LEU A 374 12.22 14.67 9.06
C LEU A 374 12.16 14.55 10.59
N LEU A 375 12.08 13.33 11.12
CA LEU A 375 12.17 13.02 12.55
C LEU A 375 13.63 12.92 13.07
N GLY A 376 14.63 13.20 12.24
CA GLY A 376 16.06 13.14 12.58
C GLY A 376 16.70 11.75 12.44
N GLY A 377 16.00 10.78 11.86
CA GLY A 377 16.57 9.47 11.56
C GLY A 377 17.65 9.55 10.47
N LYS A 378 18.74 8.80 10.66
CA LYS A 378 19.88 8.73 9.73
C LYS A 378 19.93 7.38 9.02
N PHE A 379 20.44 7.36 7.78
CA PHE A 379 20.51 6.16 6.94
C PHE A 379 21.92 5.96 6.39
N VAL A 380 22.60 4.88 6.77
CA VAL A 380 23.93 4.49 6.31
C VAL A 380 23.78 3.33 5.32
N MET A 381 23.94 3.62 4.03
CA MET A 381 23.84 2.64 2.94
C MET A 381 25.21 2.00 2.65
N ASN A 382 25.24 0.94 1.82
CA ASN A 382 26.45 0.19 1.50
C ASN A 382 27.19 -0.35 2.74
N PHE A 383 26.45 -0.65 3.80
CA PHE A 383 26.97 -1.01 5.10
C PHE A 383 26.50 -2.41 5.50
N VAL A 384 27.38 -3.39 5.38
CA VAL A 384 27.05 -4.79 5.67
C VAL A 384 27.40 -5.09 7.12
N VAL A 385 26.44 -4.95 8.04
CA VAL A 385 26.64 -5.39 9.43
C VAL A 385 26.97 -6.90 9.44
N GLY A 386 28.03 -7.27 10.15
CA GLY A 386 28.69 -8.56 10.14
C GLY A 386 29.91 -8.66 9.21
N LYS A 387 30.16 -7.64 8.39
CA LYS A 387 31.37 -7.50 7.56
C LYS A 387 32.03 -6.13 7.73
N THR A 388 31.28 -5.05 7.53
CA THR A 388 31.73 -3.66 7.69
C THR A 388 31.85 -3.27 9.16
N ALA A 389 30.99 -3.81 10.03
CA ALA A 389 31.08 -3.71 11.48
C ALA A 389 30.26 -4.85 12.09
N THR A 390 30.65 -5.36 13.24
CA THR A 390 29.90 -6.37 14.01
C THR A 390 28.79 -5.72 14.86
N LEU A 391 27.91 -6.53 15.44
CA LEU A 391 26.93 -6.02 16.43
C LEU A 391 27.63 -5.44 17.67
N GLN A 392 28.79 -5.98 18.04
CA GLN A 392 29.58 -5.46 19.15
C GLN A 392 30.16 -4.09 18.84
N ASP A 393 30.69 -3.87 17.63
CA ASP A 393 31.22 -2.57 17.22
C ASP A 393 30.14 -1.47 17.29
N LEU A 394 28.90 -1.80 16.93
CA LEU A 394 27.77 -0.87 17.07
C LEU A 394 27.48 -0.55 18.57
N ARG A 395 27.53 -1.53 19.47
CA ARG A 395 27.40 -1.25 20.91
C ARG A 395 28.52 -0.35 21.41
N ASP A 396 29.76 -0.67 21.03
CA ASP A 396 30.95 0.05 21.46
C ASP A 396 30.96 1.49 20.90
N ALA A 397 30.35 1.70 19.73
CA ALA A 397 30.07 3.01 19.14
C ALA A 397 29.01 3.83 19.90
N GLY A 398 28.35 3.27 20.93
CA GLY A 398 27.43 3.99 21.81
C GLY A 398 25.95 3.72 21.55
N PHE A 399 25.58 2.80 20.64
CA PHE A 399 24.19 2.41 20.44
C PHE A 399 23.69 1.56 21.63
N TRP A 400 22.61 2.00 22.28
CA TRP A 400 22.07 1.35 23.48
C TRP A 400 21.42 0.00 23.15
N LYS A 401 20.58 -0.01 22.13
CA LYS A 401 19.88 -1.21 21.64
C LYS A 401 20.03 -1.32 20.13
N ILE A 402 19.95 -2.55 19.64
CA ILE A 402 20.07 -2.85 18.22
C ILE A 402 18.89 -3.70 17.78
N PHE A 403 18.22 -3.30 16.70
CA PHE A 403 17.21 -4.11 16.02
C PHE A 403 17.79 -4.75 14.76
N VAL A 404 17.65 -6.06 14.60
CA VAL A 404 18.13 -6.81 13.43
C VAL A 404 16.96 -7.24 12.55
N GLY A 405 16.76 -6.51 11.45
CA GLY A 405 15.72 -6.72 10.45
C GLY A 405 16.27 -7.15 9.09
N THR A 406 17.31 -7.98 9.05
CA THR A 406 18.04 -8.36 7.82
C THR A 406 17.28 -9.28 6.86
N GLY A 407 16.12 -9.77 7.27
CA GLY A 407 15.25 -10.65 6.48
C GLY A 407 15.84 -12.03 6.15
N ALA A 408 15.24 -12.69 5.16
CA ALA A 408 15.67 -13.96 4.60
C ALA A 408 15.98 -13.80 3.10
N GLY A 409 17.20 -13.36 2.79
CA GLY A 409 17.61 -13.01 1.42
C GLY A 409 18.34 -14.09 0.63
N LEU A 410 18.67 -15.24 1.24
CA LEU A 410 19.49 -16.27 0.59
C LEU A 410 18.60 -17.17 -0.29
N PRO A 411 18.76 -17.19 -1.63
CA PRO A 411 17.89 -17.99 -2.50
C PRO A 411 18.10 -19.50 -2.29
N ARG A 412 17.05 -20.28 -2.55
CA ARG A 412 17.12 -21.75 -2.55
C ARG A 412 17.10 -22.29 -3.97
N PHE A 413 17.91 -23.34 -4.18
CA PHE A 413 17.94 -24.15 -5.39
C PHE A 413 17.45 -25.58 -5.07
N MET A 414 17.05 -26.33 -6.09
CA MET A 414 16.58 -27.72 -5.94
C MET A 414 17.74 -28.70 -5.75
N ASN A 415 18.95 -28.34 -6.20
CA ASN A 415 20.11 -29.20 -6.34
C ASN A 415 19.87 -30.35 -7.34
N VAL A 416 19.29 -30.01 -8.49
CA VAL A 416 19.11 -30.93 -9.62
C VAL A 416 20.21 -30.73 -10.68
N PRO A 417 20.52 -31.75 -11.50
CA PRO A 417 21.48 -31.59 -12.60
C PRO A 417 21.10 -30.42 -13.52
N GLY A 418 22.11 -29.66 -13.95
CA GLY A 418 21.94 -28.53 -14.88
C GLY A 418 21.62 -27.17 -14.23
N GLU A 419 21.51 -27.05 -12.91
CA GLU A 419 21.26 -25.74 -12.25
C GLU A 419 22.39 -24.70 -12.42
N HIS A 420 23.58 -25.13 -12.87
CA HIS A 420 24.72 -24.26 -13.14
C HIS A 420 24.75 -23.73 -14.58
N LEU A 421 23.81 -24.14 -15.44
CA LEU A 421 23.74 -23.71 -16.83
C LEU A 421 23.45 -22.20 -16.92
N LEU A 422 23.94 -21.58 -17.98
CA LEU A 422 23.60 -20.20 -18.30
C LEU A 422 22.08 -20.10 -18.53
N ASN A 423 21.50 -18.97 -18.11
CA ASN A 423 20.04 -18.75 -18.03
C ASN A 423 19.29 -19.70 -17.08
N VAL A 424 19.96 -20.31 -16.10
CA VAL A 424 19.30 -20.81 -14.88
C VAL A 424 19.71 -19.91 -13.73
N MET A 425 18.76 -19.14 -13.19
CA MET A 425 19.06 -18.12 -12.18
C MET A 425 18.01 -18.08 -11.07
N SER A 426 18.37 -17.48 -9.94
CA SER A 426 17.42 -17.27 -8.85
C SER A 426 16.48 -16.11 -9.18
N ALA A 427 15.24 -16.19 -8.69
CA ALA A 427 14.31 -15.07 -8.78
C ALA A 427 14.83 -13.82 -8.04
N ASN A 428 15.61 -14.01 -6.97
CA ASN A 428 16.28 -12.91 -6.27
C ASN A 428 17.23 -12.15 -7.19
N GLU A 429 18.10 -12.85 -7.92
CA GLU A 429 19.01 -12.24 -8.88
C GLU A 429 18.23 -11.52 -9.98
N TYR A 430 17.29 -12.21 -10.63
CA TYR A 430 16.51 -11.67 -11.73
C TYR A 430 15.75 -10.39 -11.34
N LEU A 431 14.99 -10.43 -10.24
CA LEU A 431 14.23 -9.28 -9.76
C LEU A 431 15.13 -8.17 -9.23
N THR A 432 16.30 -8.49 -8.66
CA THR A 432 17.27 -7.46 -8.25
C THR A 432 17.84 -6.73 -9.46
N ARG A 433 18.18 -7.44 -10.54
CA ARG A 433 18.64 -6.84 -11.80
C ARG A 433 17.58 -5.90 -12.40
N VAL A 434 16.33 -6.34 -12.42
CA VAL A 434 15.21 -5.55 -12.96
C VAL A 434 14.88 -4.35 -12.05
N ASN A 435 14.67 -4.58 -10.76
CA ASN A 435 14.10 -3.59 -9.86
C ASN A 435 15.15 -2.70 -9.18
N LEU A 436 16.17 -3.29 -8.55
CA LEU A 436 17.16 -2.50 -7.80
C LEU A 436 18.17 -1.86 -8.74
N MET A 437 18.69 -2.66 -9.68
CA MET A 437 19.72 -2.23 -10.63
C MET A 437 19.15 -1.60 -11.90
N GLN A 438 17.82 -1.51 -12.01
CA GLN A 438 17.12 -0.81 -13.08
C GLN A 438 17.50 -1.27 -14.50
N GLY A 439 17.83 -2.54 -14.70
CA GLY A 439 18.35 -3.07 -15.98
C GLY A 439 17.41 -3.00 -17.19
N LEU A 440 16.20 -2.45 -17.02
CA LEU A 440 15.28 -2.12 -18.13
C LEU A 440 15.60 -0.78 -18.80
N LYS A 441 16.37 0.08 -18.13
CA LYS A 441 16.73 1.41 -18.58
C LYS A 441 18.09 1.37 -19.26
N GLU A 442 18.19 1.94 -20.46
CA GLU A 442 19.40 1.88 -21.29
C GLU A 442 20.61 2.55 -20.63
N GLU A 443 20.39 3.50 -19.74
CA GLU A 443 21.44 4.20 -19.00
C GLU A 443 22.10 3.36 -17.89
N PHE A 444 21.52 2.21 -17.51
CA PHE A 444 22.08 1.29 -16.51
C PHE A 444 22.88 0.16 -17.17
N GLU A 445 24.07 -0.15 -16.65
CA GLU A 445 24.95 -1.17 -17.24
C GLU A 445 24.52 -2.63 -16.97
N THR A 446 23.41 -2.83 -16.25
CA THR A 446 23.01 -4.15 -15.75
C THR A 446 22.42 -5.01 -16.87
N PRO A 447 23.04 -6.16 -17.22
CA PRO A 447 22.52 -7.02 -18.26
C PRO A 447 21.32 -7.82 -17.76
N LEU A 448 20.33 -7.95 -18.65
CA LEU A 448 19.19 -8.83 -18.53
C LEU A 448 19.27 -9.97 -19.55
N PRO A 449 18.72 -11.16 -19.23
CA PRO A 449 18.63 -12.23 -20.21
C PRO A 449 17.75 -11.82 -21.40
N ASP A 450 18.05 -12.33 -22.59
CA ASP A 450 17.18 -12.18 -23.76
C ASP A 450 15.88 -12.97 -23.53
N ILE A 451 14.75 -12.25 -23.44
CA ILE A 451 13.45 -12.81 -23.07
C ILE A 451 12.46 -12.79 -24.24
N LYS A 452 12.61 -11.88 -25.20
CA LYS A 452 11.58 -11.62 -26.20
C LYS A 452 11.37 -12.83 -27.12
N GLY A 453 10.16 -13.38 -27.11
CA GLY A 453 9.80 -14.56 -27.91
C GLY A 453 10.44 -15.87 -27.42
N LYS A 454 11.01 -15.91 -26.21
CA LYS A 454 11.66 -17.06 -25.61
C LYS A 454 10.73 -17.81 -24.65
N GLU A 455 10.98 -19.10 -24.46
CA GLU A 455 10.25 -19.95 -23.51
C GLU A 455 10.85 -19.82 -22.10
N ILE A 456 10.08 -19.25 -21.17
CA ILE A 456 10.53 -18.94 -19.81
C ILE A 456 9.81 -19.84 -18.80
N LEU A 457 10.57 -20.57 -17.99
CA LEU A 457 10.03 -21.37 -16.89
C LEU A 457 10.25 -20.69 -15.55
N ILE A 458 9.17 -20.51 -14.79
CA ILE A 458 9.23 -20.00 -13.42
C ILE A 458 8.96 -21.15 -12.47
N ILE A 459 9.96 -21.55 -11.67
CA ILE A 459 9.85 -22.70 -10.78
C ILE A 459 9.42 -22.22 -9.38
N GLY A 460 8.13 -22.30 -9.09
CA GLY A 460 7.59 -21.81 -7.82
C GLY A 460 6.10 -21.47 -7.89
N GLY A 461 5.52 -21.03 -6.77
CA GLY A 461 4.10 -20.67 -6.71
C GLY A 461 3.75 -19.56 -5.70
N GLY A 462 4.75 -18.88 -5.13
CA GLY A 462 4.55 -17.73 -4.24
C GLY A 462 4.56 -16.40 -4.97
N ASN A 463 4.46 -15.30 -4.23
CA ASN A 463 4.46 -13.94 -4.81
C ASN A 463 5.73 -13.67 -5.64
N THR A 464 6.91 -14.10 -5.18
CA THR A 464 8.16 -13.99 -5.95
C THR A 464 8.07 -14.67 -7.32
N ALA A 465 7.37 -15.81 -7.41
CA ALA A 465 7.13 -16.47 -8.69
C ALA A 465 6.18 -15.67 -9.57
N MET A 466 5.12 -15.08 -9.00
CA MET A 466 4.20 -14.21 -9.76
C MET A 466 4.93 -12.96 -10.28
N ASP A 467 5.73 -12.32 -9.43
CA ASP A 467 6.49 -11.12 -9.76
C ASP A 467 7.50 -11.40 -10.89
N ALA A 468 8.25 -12.50 -10.81
CA ALA A 468 9.15 -12.93 -11.88
C ALA A 468 8.42 -13.31 -13.18
N ALA A 469 7.28 -14.00 -13.07
CA ALA A 469 6.47 -14.40 -14.23
C ALA A 469 5.91 -13.19 -14.98
N ARG A 470 5.30 -12.25 -14.24
CA ARG A 470 4.67 -11.03 -14.77
C ARG A 470 5.68 -10.05 -15.33
N THR A 471 6.88 -9.98 -14.73
CA THR A 471 8.03 -9.25 -15.28
C THR A 471 8.46 -9.86 -16.61
N SER A 472 8.66 -11.18 -16.66
CA SER A 472 9.09 -11.86 -17.89
C SER A 472 8.06 -11.76 -19.02
N ARG A 473 6.77 -11.75 -18.68
CA ARG A 473 5.67 -11.56 -19.64
C ARG A 473 5.72 -10.18 -20.29
N ARG A 474 5.95 -9.13 -19.49
CA ARG A 474 6.11 -7.74 -19.97
C ARG A 474 7.31 -7.53 -20.88
N LEU A 475 8.35 -8.35 -20.69
CA LEU A 475 9.53 -8.37 -21.56
C LEU A 475 9.33 -9.22 -22.82
N GLY A 476 8.10 -9.68 -23.09
CA GLY A 476 7.75 -10.41 -24.30
C GLY A 476 8.04 -11.91 -24.26
N GLY A 477 8.24 -12.48 -23.08
CA GLY A 477 8.48 -13.92 -22.90
C GLY A 477 7.20 -14.76 -22.97
N ASN A 478 7.35 -16.01 -23.43
CA ASN A 478 6.33 -17.06 -23.33
C ASN A 478 6.49 -17.75 -21.98
N VAL A 479 5.70 -17.32 -20.99
CA VAL A 479 5.94 -17.67 -19.59
C VAL A 479 5.07 -18.84 -19.13
N THR A 480 5.71 -19.85 -18.55
CA THR A 480 5.03 -20.95 -17.84
C THR A 480 5.48 -21.02 -16.39
N ILE A 481 4.54 -20.92 -15.47
CA ILE A 481 4.76 -21.21 -14.04
C ILE A 481 4.68 -22.72 -13.85
N VAL A 482 5.76 -23.32 -13.36
CA VAL A 482 5.85 -24.75 -13.02
C VAL A 482 5.75 -24.89 -11.50
N TYR A 483 4.68 -25.54 -11.04
CA TYR A 483 4.42 -25.68 -9.61
C TYR A 483 4.17 -27.12 -9.21
N ARG A 484 4.90 -27.59 -8.20
CA ARG A 484 4.85 -29.00 -7.74
C ARG A 484 3.53 -29.41 -7.09
N ARG A 485 2.66 -28.47 -6.72
CA ARG A 485 1.35 -28.75 -6.09
C ARG A 485 0.21 -28.25 -6.98
N GLY A 486 -1.04 -28.37 -6.52
CA GLY A 486 -2.20 -27.84 -7.21
C GLY A 486 -2.33 -26.33 -7.05
N ARG A 487 -3.20 -25.73 -7.87
CA ARG A 487 -3.50 -24.28 -7.85
C ARG A 487 -4.00 -23.81 -6.48
N SER A 488 -4.82 -24.62 -5.80
CA SER A 488 -5.33 -24.34 -4.45
C SER A 488 -4.26 -24.29 -3.37
N GLU A 489 -3.10 -24.91 -3.59
CA GLU A 489 -1.99 -24.89 -2.63
C GLU A 489 -0.95 -23.81 -2.94
N MET A 490 -1.16 -22.96 -3.95
CA MET A 490 -0.25 -21.85 -4.26
C MET A 490 -0.26 -20.82 -3.14
N PRO A 491 0.90 -20.44 -2.58
CA PRO A 491 0.98 -19.44 -1.51
C PRO A 491 0.97 -17.98 -2.01
N ALA A 492 0.86 -17.75 -3.32
CA ALA A 492 0.73 -16.41 -3.88
C ALA A 492 -0.60 -15.75 -3.47
N ARG A 493 -0.62 -14.41 -3.40
CA ARG A 493 -1.86 -13.63 -3.27
C ARG A 493 -2.82 -14.00 -4.39
N VAL A 494 -4.09 -14.17 -4.05
CA VAL A 494 -5.12 -14.59 -5.03
C VAL A 494 -5.24 -13.58 -6.17
N GLU A 495 -5.19 -12.29 -5.84
CA GLU A 495 -5.20 -11.17 -6.79
C GLU A 495 -4.03 -11.27 -7.79
N GLU A 496 -2.81 -11.56 -7.32
CA GLU A 496 -1.62 -11.62 -8.17
C GLU A 496 -1.64 -12.81 -9.12
N LEU A 497 -2.14 -13.96 -8.64
CA LEU A 497 -2.34 -15.12 -9.49
C LEU A 497 -3.42 -14.85 -10.55
N HIS A 498 -4.49 -14.15 -10.20
CA HIS A 498 -5.53 -13.77 -11.16
C HIS A 498 -4.95 -12.85 -12.24
N HIS A 499 -4.23 -11.80 -11.84
CA HIS A 499 -3.59 -10.88 -12.79
C HIS A 499 -2.60 -11.59 -13.71
N ALA A 500 -1.81 -12.53 -13.19
CA ALA A 500 -0.86 -13.31 -13.99
C ALA A 500 -1.58 -14.13 -15.09
N LEU A 501 -2.70 -14.78 -14.75
CA LEU A 501 -3.47 -15.58 -15.70
C LEU A 501 -4.17 -14.70 -16.75
N GLU A 502 -4.73 -13.56 -16.34
CA GLU A 502 -5.32 -12.56 -17.26
C GLU A 502 -4.29 -11.99 -18.25
N GLU A 503 -3.04 -11.84 -17.82
CA GLU A 503 -1.92 -11.39 -18.67
C GLU A 503 -1.39 -12.49 -19.62
N GLY A 504 -2.02 -13.68 -19.62
CA GLY A 504 -1.73 -14.78 -20.53
C GLY A 504 -0.59 -15.72 -20.07
N ILE A 505 -0.22 -15.69 -18.79
CA ILE A 505 0.82 -16.57 -18.25
C ILE A 505 0.26 -17.98 -18.05
N ALA A 506 0.96 -18.99 -18.57
CA ALA A 506 0.57 -20.39 -18.43
C ALA A 506 0.90 -20.92 -17.03
N LEU A 507 0.07 -21.84 -16.53
CA LEU A 507 0.30 -22.56 -15.27
C LEU A 507 0.35 -24.06 -15.54
N LYS A 508 1.47 -24.70 -15.19
CA LYS A 508 1.67 -26.16 -15.17
C LYS A 508 1.72 -26.63 -13.71
N PRO A 509 0.56 -26.88 -13.07
CA PRO A 509 0.51 -27.39 -11.72
C PRO A 509 0.88 -28.88 -11.70
N LEU A 510 1.14 -29.41 -10.50
CA LEU A 510 1.53 -30.81 -10.29
C LEU A 510 2.72 -31.21 -11.16
N ALA A 511 3.74 -30.36 -11.22
CA ALA A 511 4.92 -30.57 -12.04
C ALA A 511 6.17 -30.05 -11.30
N ALA A 512 7.28 -30.79 -11.33
CA ALA A 512 8.56 -30.31 -10.80
C ALA A 512 9.73 -30.71 -11.70
N PRO A 513 10.69 -29.80 -11.96
CA PRO A 513 11.90 -30.16 -12.69
C PRO A 513 12.73 -31.23 -11.96
N THR A 514 13.30 -32.16 -12.71
CA THR A 514 14.25 -33.16 -12.22
C THR A 514 15.63 -32.98 -12.84
N GLU A 515 15.74 -32.28 -13.97
CA GLU A 515 16.98 -31.96 -14.66
C GLU A 515 16.78 -30.75 -15.59
N PHE A 516 17.81 -29.91 -15.72
CA PHE A 516 17.92 -28.89 -16.77
C PHE A 516 18.94 -29.34 -17.81
N VAL A 517 18.57 -29.27 -19.09
CA VAL A 517 19.38 -29.76 -20.21
C VAL A 517 19.98 -28.57 -20.95
N GLY A 518 21.31 -28.60 -21.13
CA GLY A 518 22.07 -27.57 -21.84
C GLY A 518 22.20 -27.82 -23.35
N ASP A 519 22.55 -26.76 -24.06
CA ASP A 519 23.12 -26.83 -25.41
C ASP A 519 24.67 -26.90 -25.38
N ASP A 520 25.28 -26.93 -26.57
CA ASP A 520 26.74 -27.05 -26.73
C ASP A 520 27.49 -25.79 -26.26
N THR A 521 26.78 -24.68 -26.01
CA THR A 521 27.33 -23.41 -25.52
C THR A 521 27.14 -23.23 -24.00
N GLY A 522 26.47 -24.19 -23.34
CA GLY A 522 26.23 -24.18 -21.90
C GLY A 522 24.98 -23.41 -21.46
N PHE A 523 24.12 -22.98 -22.40
CA PHE A 523 22.82 -22.38 -22.10
C PHE A 523 21.75 -23.46 -21.91
N VAL A 524 20.79 -23.23 -21.02
CA VAL A 524 19.62 -24.09 -20.91
C VAL A 524 18.81 -24.06 -22.20
N LYS A 525 18.39 -25.24 -22.67
CA LYS A 525 17.48 -25.40 -23.83
C LYS A 525 16.18 -26.13 -23.49
N ALA A 526 16.17 -26.88 -22.38
CA ALA A 526 15.02 -27.64 -21.94
C ALA A 526 15.08 -27.97 -20.44
N ALA A 527 13.92 -28.30 -19.86
CA ALA A 527 13.78 -28.89 -18.54
C ALA A 527 13.09 -30.26 -18.65
N VAL A 528 13.65 -31.27 -17.99
CA VAL A 528 12.94 -32.53 -17.73
C VAL A 528 12.06 -32.28 -16.51
N VAL A 529 10.75 -32.42 -16.69
CA VAL A 529 9.75 -32.11 -15.69
C VAL A 529 8.96 -33.36 -15.38
N GLU A 530 8.94 -33.73 -14.11
CA GLU A 530 8.20 -34.87 -13.61
C GLU A 530 6.79 -34.46 -13.19
N GLN A 531 5.81 -35.27 -13.56
CA GLN A 531 4.43 -35.15 -13.11
C GLN A 531 4.31 -35.56 -11.64
N MET A 532 3.54 -34.78 -10.90
CA MET A 532 3.27 -34.98 -9.49
C MET A 532 1.81 -35.36 -9.26
N LYS A 533 1.53 -35.96 -8.11
CA LYS A 533 0.19 -36.10 -7.54
C LYS A 533 0.17 -35.59 -6.11
N LEU A 534 -0.99 -35.15 -5.63
CA LEU A 534 -1.15 -34.73 -4.25
C LEU A 534 -1.30 -35.94 -3.32
N GLY A 535 -0.47 -36.01 -2.30
CA GLY A 535 -0.57 -36.93 -1.17
C GLY A 535 -1.35 -36.32 0.00
N GLU A 536 -0.99 -36.76 1.21
CA GLU A 536 -1.53 -36.23 2.45
C GLU A 536 -1.04 -34.80 2.74
N PRO A 537 -1.81 -33.99 3.49
CA PRO A 537 -1.36 -32.70 4.02
C PRO A 537 -0.02 -32.79 4.77
N ASP A 538 0.82 -31.76 4.61
CA ASP A 538 1.99 -31.49 5.44
C ASP A 538 1.62 -30.68 6.69
N ASP A 539 2.61 -30.39 7.54
CA ASP A 539 2.44 -29.62 8.78
C ASP A 539 1.92 -28.20 8.53
N SER A 540 2.03 -27.68 7.30
CA SER A 540 1.44 -26.40 6.90
C SER A 540 0.00 -26.53 6.39
N GLY A 541 -0.60 -27.72 6.48
CA GLY A 541 -1.93 -28.05 5.97
C GLY A 541 -2.00 -28.26 4.46
N ARG A 542 -0.89 -28.11 3.73
CA ARG A 542 -0.85 -28.21 2.27
C ARG A 542 -0.50 -29.62 1.83
N ARG A 543 -1.18 -30.15 0.84
CA ARG A 543 -0.94 -31.52 0.35
C ARG A 543 0.47 -31.68 -0.20
N LYS A 544 1.16 -32.76 0.21
CA LYS A 544 2.52 -33.07 -0.22
C LYS A 544 2.55 -33.47 -1.69
N PRO A 545 3.51 -32.99 -2.49
CA PRO A 545 3.71 -33.49 -3.84
C PRO A 545 4.38 -34.87 -3.79
N ILE A 546 3.88 -35.82 -4.58
CA ILE A 546 4.43 -37.16 -4.73
C ILE A 546 4.70 -37.40 -6.22
N SER A 547 5.92 -37.83 -6.52
CA SER A 547 6.34 -38.22 -7.88
C SER A 547 5.44 -39.33 -8.45
N THR A 548 5.11 -39.24 -9.73
CA THR A 548 4.40 -40.30 -10.46
C THR A 548 5.34 -41.22 -11.24
N GLY A 549 6.62 -40.84 -11.38
CA GLY A 549 7.59 -41.51 -12.26
C GLY A 549 7.43 -41.16 -13.75
N VAL A 550 6.42 -40.36 -14.10
CA VAL A 550 6.18 -39.93 -15.49
C VAL A 550 6.81 -38.57 -15.69
N SER A 551 7.75 -38.47 -16.63
CA SER A 551 8.43 -37.22 -16.97
C SER A 551 8.23 -36.85 -18.44
N GLU A 552 8.25 -35.55 -18.71
CA GLU A 552 8.25 -34.97 -20.05
C GLU A 552 9.37 -33.93 -20.16
N THR A 553 9.84 -33.69 -21.38
CA THR A 553 10.83 -32.63 -21.63
C THR A 553 10.11 -31.42 -22.22
N ILE A 554 10.24 -30.28 -21.57
CA ILE A 554 9.68 -29.00 -22.04
C ILE A 554 10.81 -28.07 -22.46
N LYS A 555 10.62 -27.34 -23.57
CA LYS A 555 11.58 -26.33 -24.02
C LYS A 555 11.68 -25.21 -22.97
N ALA A 556 12.89 -24.74 -22.73
CA ALA A 556 13.16 -23.64 -21.82
C ALA A 556 14.43 -22.91 -22.27
N ASP A 557 14.30 -21.64 -22.59
CA ASP A 557 15.43 -20.76 -22.96
C ASP A 557 15.92 -19.95 -21.73
N LEU A 558 15.07 -19.83 -20.69
CA LEU A 558 15.38 -19.23 -19.38
C LEU A 558 14.60 -19.94 -18.28
N VAL A 559 15.27 -20.22 -17.16
CA VAL A 559 14.68 -20.81 -15.96
C VAL A 559 14.93 -19.90 -14.76
N ILE A 560 13.86 -19.53 -14.07
CA ILE A 560 13.91 -18.68 -12.88
C ILE A 560 13.43 -19.46 -11.66
N MET A 561 14.34 -19.66 -10.70
CA MET A 561 14.12 -20.43 -9.48
C MET A 561 13.48 -19.55 -8.39
N ALA A 562 12.20 -19.79 -8.08
CA ALA A 562 11.39 -19.02 -7.14
C ALA A 562 10.88 -19.89 -5.97
N LEU A 563 11.82 -20.58 -5.29
CA LEU A 563 11.54 -21.60 -4.28
C LEU A 563 11.46 -21.06 -2.83
N GLY A 564 11.53 -19.75 -2.67
CA GLY A 564 11.66 -19.07 -1.39
C GLY A 564 13.10 -19.02 -0.90
N ASN A 565 13.30 -18.32 0.22
CA ASN A 565 14.62 -17.93 0.70
C ASN A 565 14.91 -18.45 2.10
N ALA A 566 16.19 -18.57 2.42
CA ALA A 566 16.73 -18.85 3.75
C ALA A 566 17.35 -17.59 4.38
N SER A 567 17.58 -17.65 5.68
CA SER A 567 18.29 -16.60 6.41
C SER A 567 19.75 -16.54 5.97
N ASN A 568 20.29 -15.33 5.87
CA ASN A 568 21.69 -15.13 5.50
C ASN A 568 22.59 -15.37 6.73
N PRO A 569 23.68 -16.14 6.62
CA PRO A 569 24.54 -16.46 7.77
C PRO A 569 25.41 -15.28 8.25
N ILE A 570 25.52 -14.15 7.52
CA ILE A 570 26.44 -13.04 7.86
C ILE A 570 26.35 -12.60 9.33
N ILE A 571 25.14 -12.32 9.85
CA ILE A 571 24.98 -11.88 11.24
C ILE A 571 25.40 -12.99 12.21
N LYS A 572 24.92 -14.22 11.99
CA LYS A 572 25.24 -15.39 12.80
C LYS A 572 26.75 -15.66 12.85
N ASP A 573 27.42 -15.59 11.72
CA ASP A 573 28.85 -15.87 11.61
C ASP A 573 29.68 -14.78 12.30
N SER A 574 29.21 -13.53 12.26
CA SER A 574 29.86 -12.39 12.93
C SER A 574 29.56 -12.28 14.43
N GLU A 575 28.48 -12.91 14.91
CA GLU A 575 28.09 -12.93 16.31
C GLU A 575 27.67 -14.36 16.72
N PRO A 576 28.64 -15.27 16.97
CA PRO A 576 28.35 -16.68 17.25
C PRO A 576 27.59 -16.92 18.56
N ARG A 577 27.52 -15.92 19.47
CA ARG A 577 26.75 -16.01 20.71
C ARG A 577 25.24 -15.91 20.46
N LEU A 578 24.82 -15.38 19.30
CA LEU A 578 23.42 -15.25 18.93
C LEU A 578 22.85 -16.62 18.53
N ALA A 579 21.86 -17.10 19.27
CA ALA A 579 21.21 -18.37 18.94
C ALA A 579 20.42 -18.28 17.63
N THR A 580 20.58 -19.30 16.79
CA THR A 580 19.81 -19.45 15.54
C THR A 580 19.13 -20.81 15.48
N SER A 581 17.95 -20.86 14.86
CA SER A 581 17.26 -22.12 14.60
C SER A 581 18.03 -22.98 13.59
N LYS A 582 17.61 -24.24 13.43
CA LYS A 582 18.14 -25.14 12.37
C LYS A 582 17.97 -24.58 10.95
N TRP A 583 17.07 -23.60 10.76
CA TRP A 583 16.80 -22.95 9.48
C TRP A 583 17.57 -21.64 9.30
N GLY A 584 18.39 -21.25 10.29
CA GLY A 584 19.20 -20.03 10.26
C GLY A 584 18.48 -18.77 10.75
N THR A 585 17.22 -18.86 11.17
CA THR A 585 16.49 -17.71 11.73
C THR A 585 16.99 -17.37 13.14
N ILE A 586 16.99 -16.10 13.51
CA ILE A 586 17.41 -15.64 14.83
C ILE A 586 16.36 -16.06 15.87
N VAL A 587 16.81 -16.65 16.98
CA VAL A 587 15.92 -17.14 18.05
C VAL A 587 15.60 -16.00 19.03
N LEU A 588 14.32 -15.91 19.36
CA LEU A 588 13.78 -15.03 20.40
C LEU A 588 13.93 -15.70 21.78
N GLU A 589 14.28 -14.93 22.79
CA GLU A 589 14.51 -15.44 24.16
C GLU A 589 13.22 -15.98 24.78
N ASN A 590 12.12 -15.23 24.65
CA ASN A 590 10.83 -15.56 25.23
C ASN A 590 9.70 -15.46 24.19
N GLU A 591 8.69 -16.32 24.33
CA GLU A 591 7.49 -16.27 23.50
C GLU A 591 6.77 -14.92 23.67
N GLY A 592 6.45 -14.26 22.56
CA GLY A 592 5.78 -12.96 22.55
C GLY A 592 6.70 -11.74 22.70
N SER A 593 7.99 -11.93 23.00
CA SER A 593 9.00 -10.86 22.98
C SER A 593 9.79 -10.88 21.68
N GLN A 594 10.25 -9.72 21.22
CA GLN A 594 11.16 -9.58 20.08
C GLN A 594 12.63 -9.50 20.49
N GLN A 595 12.94 -9.64 21.78
CA GLN A 595 14.31 -9.70 22.27
C GLN A 595 14.94 -11.05 21.92
N THR A 596 16.15 -11.00 21.41
CA THR A 596 16.94 -12.21 21.11
C THR A 596 17.57 -12.78 22.37
N THR A 597 18.23 -13.92 22.22
CA THR A 597 19.14 -14.49 23.26
C THR A 597 20.29 -13.57 23.70
N LEU A 598 20.55 -12.46 23.00
CA LEU A 598 21.52 -11.44 23.41
C LEU A 598 20.79 -10.20 23.95
N GLU A 599 21.10 -9.86 25.20
CA GLU A 599 20.47 -8.74 25.92
C GLU A 599 20.64 -7.40 25.19
N GLY A 600 19.55 -6.70 24.88
CA GLY A 600 19.58 -5.44 24.13
C GLY A 600 19.67 -5.59 22.60
N ILE A 601 19.71 -6.82 22.07
CA ILE A 601 19.46 -7.10 20.64
C ILE A 601 18.03 -7.60 20.46
N TYR A 602 17.32 -6.98 19.52
CA TYR A 602 15.98 -7.35 19.10
C TYR A 602 16.00 -7.80 17.64
N THR A 603 15.02 -8.59 17.21
CA THR A 603 14.89 -9.05 15.82
C THR A 603 13.42 -9.11 15.42
N GLY A 604 13.15 -9.13 14.12
CA GLY A 604 11.79 -9.21 13.62
C GLY A 604 11.72 -9.51 12.13
N GLY A 605 10.51 -9.85 11.69
CA GLY A 605 10.21 -10.20 10.32
C GLY A 605 10.93 -11.45 9.87
N ASP A 606 11.31 -11.47 8.60
CA ASP A 606 11.85 -12.68 7.97
C ASP A 606 13.17 -13.15 8.61
N ALA A 607 13.88 -12.28 9.34
CA ALA A 607 15.07 -12.67 10.11
C ALA A 607 14.72 -13.62 11.27
N ALA A 608 13.55 -13.45 11.90
CA ALA A 608 13.06 -14.27 13.00
C ALA A 608 12.15 -15.41 12.51
N ARG A 609 11.29 -15.13 11.51
CA ARG A 609 10.24 -16.06 11.03
C ARG A 609 10.70 -16.97 9.89
N GLY A 610 11.75 -16.59 9.15
CA GLY A 610 11.96 -17.06 7.79
C GLY A 610 10.98 -16.39 6.82
N GLY A 611 11.08 -16.70 5.51
CA GLY A 611 10.30 -16.04 4.47
C GLY A 611 8.79 -15.96 4.79
N SER A 612 8.29 -14.73 4.98
CA SER A 612 6.91 -14.44 5.40
C SER A 612 6.28 -13.35 4.52
N THR A 613 5.43 -12.50 5.09
CA THR A 613 4.77 -11.37 4.41
C THR A 613 5.33 -10.05 4.93
N ALA A 614 5.37 -9.02 4.08
CA ALA A 614 5.87 -7.70 4.45
C ALA A 614 5.15 -7.11 5.68
N VAL A 615 3.84 -7.38 5.83
CA VAL A 615 3.06 -6.90 6.97
C VAL A 615 3.33 -7.66 8.26
N ASN A 616 3.62 -8.97 8.21
CA ASN A 616 4.10 -9.71 9.39
C ASN A 616 5.44 -9.14 9.85
N ALA A 617 6.33 -8.85 8.90
CA ALA A 617 7.60 -8.21 9.19
C ALA A 617 7.41 -6.83 9.81
N ALA A 618 6.47 -6.03 9.30
CA ALA A 618 6.11 -4.76 9.92
C ALA A 618 5.54 -4.94 11.34
N GLY A 619 4.66 -5.93 11.57
CA GLY A 619 4.10 -6.24 12.88
C GLY A 619 5.16 -6.60 13.92
N ASP A 620 6.19 -7.38 13.53
CA ASP A 620 7.31 -7.69 14.42
C ASP A 620 8.16 -6.45 14.73
N GLY A 621 8.43 -5.61 13.73
CA GLY A 621 9.17 -4.36 13.91
C GLY A 621 8.44 -3.39 14.84
N GLN A 622 7.11 -3.30 14.73
CA GLN A 622 6.24 -2.55 15.64
C GLN A 622 6.33 -3.11 17.07
N SER A 623 6.26 -4.44 17.22
CA SER A 623 6.32 -5.08 18.53
C SER A 623 7.67 -4.84 19.20
N ALA A 624 8.76 -4.96 18.44
CA ALA A 624 10.10 -4.66 18.92
C ALA A 624 10.25 -3.19 19.33
N ALA A 625 9.69 -2.24 18.56
CA ALA A 625 9.73 -0.82 18.92
C ALA A 625 9.04 -0.59 20.27
N ARG A 626 7.85 -1.18 20.48
CA ARG A 626 7.12 -1.08 21.77
C ARG A 626 7.93 -1.63 22.95
N GLU A 627 8.64 -2.75 22.76
CA GLU A 627 9.53 -3.30 23.80
C GLU A 627 10.75 -2.41 24.07
N ILE A 628 11.29 -1.75 23.04
CA ILE A 628 12.40 -0.81 23.17
C ILE A 628 11.96 0.46 23.91
N LEU A 629 10.72 0.92 23.71
CA LEU A 629 10.14 2.13 24.32
C LEU A 629 9.88 2.05 25.83
N VAL A 630 10.08 0.88 26.45
CA VAL A 630 9.96 0.70 27.91
C VAL A 630 10.97 1.60 28.66
N ALA A 631 10.72 1.84 29.95
CA ALA A 631 11.52 2.73 30.80
C ALA A 631 13.04 2.49 30.64
N LEU A 632 13.79 3.60 30.57
CA LEU A 632 15.24 3.57 30.43
C LEU A 632 15.86 2.84 31.63
N ASP A 633 16.64 1.81 31.34
CA ASP A 633 17.45 1.05 32.31
C ASP A 633 18.87 1.61 32.45
N ILE A 634 19.14 2.76 31.84
CA ILE A 634 20.43 3.45 31.87
C ILE A 634 20.35 4.78 32.65
N PRO A 635 21.44 5.18 33.34
CA PRO A 635 21.52 6.49 33.97
C PRO A 635 21.41 7.63 32.95
N HIS A 636 20.56 8.62 33.23
CA HIS A 636 20.30 9.76 32.34
C HIS A 636 21.56 10.59 32.01
N ASP A 637 22.55 10.62 32.90
CA ASP A 637 23.82 11.32 32.72
C ASP A 637 24.75 10.65 31.70
N GLN A 638 24.53 9.38 31.36
CA GLN A 638 25.30 8.66 30.33
C GLN A 638 24.76 8.89 28.92
N VAL A 639 23.48 9.26 28.78
CA VAL A 639 22.81 9.41 27.48
C VAL A 639 23.52 10.40 26.55
N PRO A 640 23.92 11.62 27.00
CA PRO A 640 24.57 12.57 26.11
C PRO A 640 25.88 12.05 25.48
N ASP A 641 26.70 11.34 26.25
CA ASP A 641 27.95 10.74 25.75
C ASP A 641 27.68 9.64 24.70
N MET A 642 26.67 8.80 24.95
CA MET A 642 26.24 7.78 23.99
C MET A 642 25.80 8.41 22.66
N VAL A 643 24.99 9.47 22.72
CA VAL A 643 24.51 10.20 21.54
C VAL A 643 25.67 10.82 20.76
N VAL A 644 26.65 11.41 21.45
CA VAL A 644 27.86 11.97 20.80
C VAL A 644 28.66 10.88 20.11
N ARG A 645 28.95 9.76 20.77
CA ARG A 645 29.73 8.65 20.19
C ARG A 645 29.02 8.01 19.01
N ALA A 646 27.73 7.68 19.17
CA ALA A 646 26.95 7.06 18.10
C ALA A 646 26.77 8.01 16.92
N GLY A 647 26.54 9.30 17.20
CA GLY A 647 26.47 10.35 16.18
C GLY A 647 27.76 10.44 15.38
N ALA A 648 28.91 10.50 16.05
CA ALA A 648 30.22 10.54 15.39
C ALA A 648 30.49 9.29 14.55
N TYR A 649 30.11 8.11 15.05
CA TYR A 649 30.23 6.85 14.30
C TYR A 649 29.33 6.85 13.05
N THR A 650 28.10 7.33 13.17
CA THR A 650 27.18 7.47 12.04
C THR A 650 27.73 8.44 10.99
N GLU A 651 28.20 9.63 11.38
CA GLU A 651 28.81 10.59 10.43
C GLU A 651 30.05 10.02 9.73
N ARG A 652 30.90 9.31 10.48
CA ARG A 652 32.06 8.59 9.90
C ARG A 652 31.61 7.55 8.88
N SER A 653 30.53 6.82 9.17
CA SER A 653 29.99 5.79 8.28
C SER A 653 29.29 6.36 7.05
N LEU A 654 28.78 7.59 7.13
CA LEU A 654 28.22 8.35 6.01
C LEU A 654 29.29 8.98 5.11
N THR A 655 30.56 8.95 5.52
CA THR A 655 31.63 9.53 4.73
C THR A 655 31.77 8.80 3.40
N ALA A 656 31.55 9.53 2.30
CA ALA A 656 31.67 8.98 0.96
C ALA A 656 33.06 8.36 0.73
N SER A 657 33.07 7.14 0.21
CA SER A 657 34.30 6.48 -0.21
C SER A 657 34.81 7.14 -1.49
N THR A 658 36.08 7.55 -1.51
CA THR A 658 36.66 8.33 -2.62
C THR A 658 37.98 7.75 -3.09
N ILE A 659 38.17 7.66 -4.40
CA ILE A 659 39.48 7.33 -4.98
C ILE A 659 40.39 8.55 -4.82
N VAL A 660 41.48 8.41 -4.05
CA VAL A 660 42.45 9.49 -3.78
C VAL A 660 43.70 9.38 -4.63
N ALA A 661 44.01 8.19 -5.15
CA ALA A 661 45.11 7.99 -6.08
C ALA A 661 44.83 6.82 -7.04
N LYS A 662 45.44 6.88 -8.23
CA LYS A 662 45.43 5.83 -9.24
C LYS A 662 46.85 5.65 -9.77
N ARG A 663 47.36 4.41 -9.78
CA ARG A 663 48.70 4.08 -10.26
C ARG A 663 48.63 2.91 -11.23
N GLN A 664 49.21 3.08 -12.43
CA GLN A 664 49.40 1.95 -13.35
C GLN A 664 50.58 1.10 -12.84
N LEU A 665 50.36 -0.20 -12.63
CA LEU A 665 51.41 -1.13 -12.23
C LEU A 665 52.02 -1.86 -13.44
N SER A 666 51.15 -2.32 -14.34
CA SER A 666 51.52 -2.97 -15.62
C SER A 666 50.33 -2.90 -16.59
N ASP A 667 50.49 -3.38 -17.82
CA ASP A 667 49.37 -3.45 -18.77
C ASP A 667 48.18 -4.21 -18.15
N GLY A 668 47.00 -3.58 -18.18
CA GLY A 668 45.76 -4.13 -17.61
C GLY A 668 45.66 -4.13 -16.07
N ILE A 669 46.71 -3.75 -15.33
CA ILE A 669 46.72 -3.73 -13.86
C ILE A 669 46.86 -2.30 -13.33
N VAL A 670 45.82 -1.88 -12.62
CA VAL A 670 45.71 -0.55 -12.01
C VAL A 670 45.51 -0.71 -10.51
N GLU A 671 46.32 0.01 -9.74
CA GLU A 671 46.15 0.18 -8.30
C GLU A 671 45.35 1.45 -8.03
N PHE A 672 44.35 1.35 -7.16
CA PHE A 672 43.56 2.47 -6.66
C PHE A 672 43.77 2.60 -5.15
N THR A 673 44.05 3.81 -4.68
CA THR A 673 43.99 4.15 -3.25
C THR A 673 42.62 4.75 -2.98
N VAL A 674 41.88 4.16 -2.05
CA VAL A 674 40.51 4.57 -1.71
C VAL A 674 40.45 5.01 -0.25
N ARG A 675 39.98 6.23 0.00
CA ARG A 675 39.62 6.69 1.34
C ARG A 675 38.25 6.11 1.70
N ALA A 676 38.24 5.06 2.51
CA ALA A 676 37.03 4.41 3.02
C ALA A 676 37.22 4.08 4.52
N PRO A 677 37.03 5.05 5.42
CA PRO A 677 37.55 4.96 6.78
C PRO A 677 36.98 3.81 7.61
N VAL A 678 35.70 3.45 7.45
CA VAL A 678 35.12 2.32 8.19
C VAL A 678 35.56 0.98 7.61
N VAL A 679 35.69 0.88 6.28
CA VAL A 679 36.17 -0.34 5.62
C VAL A 679 37.62 -0.62 5.97
N ALA A 680 38.45 0.43 6.05
CA ALA A 680 39.87 0.32 6.38
C ALA A 680 40.12 -0.27 7.79
N ASP A 681 39.28 0.05 8.77
CA ASP A 681 39.39 -0.51 10.14
C ASP A 681 39.21 -2.03 10.19
N MET A 682 38.34 -2.57 9.32
CA MET A 682 37.95 -3.97 9.33
C MET A 682 38.62 -4.80 8.22
N ALA A 683 39.40 -4.14 7.37
CA ALA A 683 40.08 -4.75 6.25
C ALA A 683 41.11 -5.80 6.72
N GLN A 684 41.17 -6.92 6.00
CA GLN A 684 42.13 -8.00 6.23
C GLN A 684 42.75 -8.46 4.91
N ALA A 685 43.96 -9.02 4.99
CA ALA A 685 44.67 -9.54 3.84
C ALA A 685 43.85 -10.63 3.14
N GLY A 686 43.78 -10.57 1.81
CA GLY A 686 43.05 -11.55 0.99
C GLY A 686 41.54 -11.31 0.89
N GLN A 687 41.01 -10.24 1.49
CA GLN A 687 39.62 -9.84 1.28
C GLN A 687 39.42 -9.14 -0.07
N PHE A 688 38.17 -9.15 -0.52
CA PHE A 688 37.71 -8.37 -1.67
C PHE A 688 36.80 -7.25 -1.19
N VAL A 689 36.92 -6.08 -1.81
CA VAL A 689 35.94 -5.00 -1.69
C VAL A 689 35.09 -4.99 -2.96
N ARG A 690 33.83 -4.55 -2.84
CA ARG A 690 32.96 -4.33 -4.00
C ARG A 690 32.87 -2.83 -4.23
N VAL A 691 33.12 -2.39 -5.45
CA VAL A 691 33.10 -0.98 -5.82
C VAL A 691 32.04 -0.77 -6.89
N LEU A 692 31.22 0.24 -6.68
CA LEU A 692 30.32 0.77 -7.69
C LEU A 692 31.08 1.92 -8.38
N ALA A 693 31.44 1.76 -9.66
CA ALA A 693 32.29 2.72 -10.36
C ALA A 693 31.56 4.01 -10.74
N THR A 694 30.25 3.90 -10.98
CA THR A 694 29.30 4.97 -11.32
C THR A 694 27.99 4.72 -10.59
N ASP A 695 27.15 5.73 -10.38
CA ASP A 695 25.89 5.56 -9.65
C ASP A 695 24.93 4.54 -10.32
N ASP A 696 25.06 4.36 -11.65
CA ASP A 696 24.22 3.47 -12.47
C ASP A 696 24.96 2.19 -12.95
N GLY A 697 26.16 1.94 -12.42
CA GLY A 697 27.03 0.84 -12.82
C GLY A 697 26.78 -0.47 -12.07
N GLU A 698 27.60 -1.49 -12.35
CA GLU A 698 27.61 -2.74 -11.57
C GLU A 698 28.65 -2.75 -10.43
N LEU A 699 28.41 -3.59 -9.43
CA LEU A 699 29.37 -3.83 -8.35
C LEU A 699 30.53 -4.70 -8.84
N ILE A 700 31.71 -4.12 -8.91
CA ILE A 700 32.93 -4.81 -9.35
C ILE A 700 33.72 -5.28 -8.12
N PRO A 701 34.05 -6.57 -8.00
CA PRO A 701 34.95 -7.04 -6.95
C PRO A 701 36.39 -6.61 -7.26
N LEU A 702 37.04 -5.95 -6.31
CA LEU A 702 38.45 -5.60 -6.35
C LEU A 702 39.18 -6.31 -5.21
N THR A 703 40.37 -6.83 -5.50
CA THR A 703 41.26 -7.41 -4.49
C THR A 703 41.86 -6.31 -3.64
N LEU A 704 41.79 -6.44 -2.32
CA LEU A 704 42.49 -5.56 -1.41
C LEU A 704 43.99 -5.89 -1.41
N ALA A 705 44.83 -4.96 -1.86
CA ALA A 705 46.28 -5.13 -1.91
C ALA A 705 46.99 -4.62 -0.63
N ASP A 706 46.53 -3.50 -0.07
CA ASP A 706 47.05 -2.86 1.13
C ASP A 706 45.96 -1.99 1.78
N TRP A 707 46.09 -1.66 3.08
CA TRP A 707 45.17 -0.78 3.80
C TRP A 707 45.82 -0.09 5.00
N ASP A 708 45.37 1.13 5.30
CA ASP A 708 45.74 1.87 6.52
C ASP A 708 44.48 2.34 7.25
N ALA A 709 44.36 1.94 8.52
CA ALA A 709 43.26 2.30 9.39
C ALA A 709 43.49 3.65 10.13
N LYS A 710 44.70 4.23 10.05
CA LYS A 710 45.10 5.41 10.82
C LYS A 710 44.90 6.74 10.11
#